data_AF-A0A812ZJB8-F1
#
_entry.id   AF-A0A812ZJB8-F1
#
_cell.length_a   1.000
_cell.length_b   1.000
_cell.length_c   1.000
_cell.angle_alpha   90.00
_cell.angle_beta   90.00
_cell.angle_gamma   90.00
#
_symmetry.space_group_name_H-M   'P 1'
#
loop_
_entity.id
_entity.type
_entity.pdbx_description
1 polymer ?
#
loop_
_entity_poly.entity_id
_entity_poly.type
_entity_poly.pdbx_seq_one_letter_code
_entity_poly.pdbx_strand_id
1 'polypeptide(L)'
;MAKIASFAALFLAFVTTVLADLGGTVLRTRTPAPPEPQLGSEPLVVRLQRVEGLHSSHFYVGRLSLGQPKPQDLQVLFDTASGHLLVPHSACTSKACNKHKRYSPFFSSTAMDVNSNGKPVREKERLVMGKAVRDAVTVEFTQADLGEGAAQAVLVHDDVCLGTEFGNQVCTNLDIMAAVKMDDELFEAMPYDGMLGLSMAGLSTGTGCVFFQRLMETNPSMLPQFGLSFGAQSGEIFFGGHDSARMAEDLKWFPVLHPDDGFWEVTIKSVRLGNLTVDACHDGCRGIIDTGSSRLGVQENNFQALRTALSHSQPMVGGGCQGPELEFDLGAMALKLRVEDYATGSNCEPQLGSLELDPKDYHGVYAFGETVLRRYYAAFDWQERRIGFAPVAQRRVQLGAMEAPHWLGHLVEVAISHLQLALKNLQAASKVKPISEEESQTLIDIGSEICDVSGGKPLRPTAPPVPDGPTEEQMDAIEEVWNQIDDGGDASDAPSNYSKYSTKSTSLPEALAQNRSMLIDLFHKLDLDKSGVIDAAELRRGLRAVGQHPGRAHRLLATLDTNKNGKIELAEWVSSIDSVAVRERRSGTIESFARAIVKQAQAGTLVLSQDEEKGWFMLSFRSTKRLLWDCFLTLLLMYIALILPFRLAFYELEEGIESFWGVLELLIDLCFVFDIILTFRTSYSDDEGEEVFQWHKVMVHYLRTWFFVDFVTAVPLEYIVQRGPSTDGIKLLKGSKVLKVLKLLRAIKFLKIFQGTELGSRLEDIILLSNVTRLLEGFRIFVSCCVLGHLLACLLPILAGGFLERYSWEGEPVQSRYITTLYWAMTTVTTVGYGDITPQDDEERVFTMFAMIIGGAFYGYVIGNISVILASRDVNRQAHKERLRLIHAWLVHHRFPNPLKHRVWAYYKTLVTNKAALEDSTIFNDLSPELRQDVARYMVPPDLLNHLLFQNIPSSVIVRLVPIIQQITAQPNERITSRGEIGSGMFVVLDGIALMDQSDPEVPNRHSKAPEVLRAGDSFGEEILLGSEKEYGYTVSATSRVTMLFIPADDFMAQFAALPEILSIMRHNFSI
;
A
#
# COMPACT_ATOMS: atom_id res chain seq x y z
N MET A 1 35.06 19.37 3.74
CA MET A 1 34.31 19.08 4.98
C MET A 1 33.03 19.90 5.08
N ALA A 2 33.07 21.24 5.21
CA ALA A 2 31.85 22.07 5.35
C ALA A 2 30.85 21.96 4.17
N LYS A 3 31.32 21.85 2.92
CA LYS A 3 30.45 21.68 1.75
C LYS A 3 29.76 20.30 1.67
N ILE A 4 30.37 19.26 2.24
CA ILE A 4 29.83 17.89 2.30
C ILE A 4 28.77 17.79 3.41
N ALA A 5 29.01 18.44 4.55
CA ALA A 5 28.00 18.62 5.60
C ALA A 5 26.78 19.43 5.12
N SER A 6 27.02 20.42 4.25
CA SER A 6 25.94 21.20 3.64
C SER A 6 25.04 20.37 2.70
N PHE A 7 25.62 19.45 1.92
CA PHE A 7 24.86 18.60 1.01
C PHE A 7 24.09 17.50 1.75
N ALA A 8 24.68 16.90 2.78
CA ALA A 8 24.00 15.94 3.66
C ALA A 8 22.86 16.60 4.46
N ALA A 9 23.03 17.84 4.91
CA ALA A 9 21.98 18.62 5.58
C ALA A 9 20.85 19.05 4.64
N LEU A 10 21.17 19.40 3.38
CA LEU A 10 20.17 19.68 2.34
C LEU A 10 19.35 18.44 1.97
N PHE A 11 19.97 17.26 1.95
CA PHE A 11 19.29 16.00 1.70
C PHE A 11 18.40 15.58 2.88
N LEU A 12 18.86 15.75 4.12
CA LEU A 12 18.06 15.48 5.32
C LEU A 12 16.88 16.47 5.45
N ALA A 13 17.10 17.75 5.10
CA ALA A 13 16.06 18.77 5.07
C ALA A 13 15.03 18.50 3.96
N PHE A 14 15.46 18.00 2.79
CA PHE A 14 14.54 17.62 1.72
C PHE A 14 13.62 16.47 2.14
N VAL A 15 14.16 15.47 2.84
CA VAL A 15 13.37 14.34 3.38
C VAL A 15 12.39 14.79 4.47
N THR A 16 12.74 15.79 5.30
CA THR A 16 11.81 16.33 6.32
C THR A 16 10.78 17.30 5.75
N THR A 17 11.08 18.00 4.66
CA THR A 17 10.12 18.91 3.98
C THR A 17 9.04 18.12 3.24
N VAL A 18 9.39 16.99 2.63
CA VAL A 18 8.43 16.06 2.00
C VAL A 18 7.48 15.41 3.03
N LEU A 19 7.89 15.29 4.29
CA LEU A 19 7.03 14.82 5.39
C LEU A 19 6.16 15.92 6.02
N ALA A 20 6.46 17.20 5.78
CA ALA A 20 5.77 18.33 6.40
C ALA A 20 4.69 18.99 5.52
N ASP A 21 4.69 18.73 4.21
CA ASP A 21 3.78 19.39 3.25
C ASP A 21 2.37 18.75 3.14
N LEU A 22 1.98 17.95 4.14
CA LEU A 22 0.62 17.42 4.30
C LEU A 22 -0.38 18.43 4.91
N GLY A 23 -0.03 19.72 4.99
CA GLY A 23 -0.93 20.74 5.53
C GLY A 23 -0.64 22.14 5.01
N GLY A 24 -1.45 22.62 4.07
CA GLY A 24 -1.37 24.00 3.60
C GLY A 24 -2.71 24.57 3.11
N THR A 25 -3.30 25.45 3.91
CA THR A 25 -4.41 26.35 3.59
C THR A 25 -3.88 27.60 2.87
N VAL A 26 -4.61 28.12 1.88
CA VAL A 26 -4.21 29.23 0.99
C VAL A 26 -4.94 30.52 1.37
N LEU A 27 -4.21 31.63 1.56
CA LEU A 27 -4.74 32.99 1.59
C LEU A 27 -4.46 33.72 0.27
N ARG A 28 -5.44 34.50 -0.20
CA ARG A 28 -5.52 35.08 -1.55
C ARG A 28 -5.51 36.61 -1.46
N THR A 29 -4.73 37.27 -2.31
CA THR A 29 -4.80 38.72 -2.55
C THR A 29 -5.24 39.01 -3.99
N ARG A 30 -5.90 40.17 -4.17
CA ARG A 30 -6.78 40.54 -5.30
C ARG A 30 -6.20 41.77 -6.02
N THR A 31 -6.41 41.90 -7.35
CA THR A 31 -6.61 43.14 -8.16
C THR A 31 -6.37 42.84 -9.66
N PRO A 32 -6.79 43.71 -10.63
CA PRO A 32 -8.08 44.37 -10.82
C PRO A 32 -8.70 44.04 -12.22
N ALA A 33 -9.99 44.34 -12.40
CA ALA A 33 -10.81 43.96 -13.56
C ALA A 33 -10.78 44.97 -14.73
N PRO A 34 -11.14 44.53 -15.96
CA PRO A 34 -11.70 45.40 -17.00
C PRO A 34 -13.05 44.87 -17.56
N PRO A 35 -13.74 45.65 -18.42
CA PRO A 35 -14.97 46.38 -18.13
C PRO A 35 -16.28 45.60 -18.36
N GLU A 36 -17.34 46.06 -17.67
CA GLU A 36 -18.71 45.52 -17.65
C GLU A 36 -19.38 45.31 -19.02
N PRO A 37 -20.20 44.25 -19.13
CA PRO A 37 -21.48 44.28 -19.81
C PRO A 37 -22.66 44.33 -18.81
N GLN A 38 -23.72 44.98 -19.24
CA GLN A 38 -24.80 45.53 -18.43
C GLN A 38 -25.90 44.53 -18.04
N LEU A 39 -26.34 44.68 -16.79
CA LEU A 39 -27.68 44.45 -16.22
C LEU A 39 -28.29 43.02 -16.27
N GLY A 40 -27.80 42.20 -15.35
CA GLY A 40 -28.41 41.03 -14.73
C GLY A 40 -27.36 40.47 -13.78
N SER A 41 -27.65 40.26 -12.48
CA SER A 41 -26.63 39.89 -11.48
C SER A 41 -25.72 38.78 -11.99
N GLU A 42 -24.40 38.96 -11.95
CA GLU A 42 -23.45 37.92 -12.36
C GLU A 42 -23.82 36.59 -11.67
N PRO A 43 -23.86 35.46 -12.40
CA PRO A 43 -24.25 34.19 -11.82
C PRO A 43 -23.28 33.79 -10.71
N LEU A 44 -23.81 33.20 -9.64
CA LEU A 44 -23.01 32.61 -8.58
C LEU A 44 -22.25 31.40 -9.14
N VAL A 45 -20.92 31.47 -9.12
CA VAL A 45 -20.05 30.41 -9.63
C VAL A 45 -19.60 29.49 -8.50
N VAL A 46 -19.99 28.23 -8.56
CA VAL A 46 -19.48 27.15 -7.70
C VAL A 46 -18.44 26.35 -8.48
N ARG A 47 -17.22 26.32 -7.98
CA ARG A 47 -16.12 25.54 -8.58
C ARG A 47 -16.20 24.10 -8.10
N LEU A 48 -16.07 23.18 -9.04
CA LEU A 48 -16.05 21.75 -8.81
C LEU A 48 -14.64 21.20 -9.06
N GLN A 49 -14.25 20.24 -8.24
CA GLN A 49 -13.05 19.44 -8.43
C GLN A 49 -13.45 18.07 -8.99
N ARG A 50 -12.73 17.61 -10.01
CA ARG A 50 -12.90 16.24 -10.51
C ARG A 50 -12.13 15.29 -9.59
N VAL A 51 -12.85 14.36 -8.95
CA VAL A 51 -12.28 13.36 -8.03
C VAL A 51 -12.48 11.97 -8.59
N GLU A 52 -11.49 11.12 -8.39
CA GLU A 52 -11.53 9.71 -8.81
C GLU A 52 -12.17 8.85 -7.72
N GLY A 53 -13.13 8.02 -8.13
CA GLY A 53 -13.81 7.02 -7.30
C GLY A 53 -13.31 5.60 -7.55
N LEU A 54 -14.11 4.61 -7.17
CA LEU A 54 -13.78 3.19 -7.36
C LEU A 54 -13.95 2.76 -8.84
N HIS A 55 -13.18 1.77 -9.32
CA HIS A 55 -13.26 1.25 -10.70
C HIS A 55 -13.08 2.33 -11.80
N SER A 56 -12.22 3.33 -11.56
CA SER A 56 -11.91 4.42 -12.50
C SER A 56 -13.12 5.31 -12.85
N SER A 57 -14.16 5.33 -12.01
CA SER A 57 -15.25 6.32 -12.07
C SER A 57 -14.73 7.70 -11.67
N HIS A 58 -15.30 8.78 -12.20
CA HIS A 58 -14.98 10.13 -11.75
C HIS A 58 -16.23 10.96 -11.47
N PHE A 59 -16.09 11.87 -10.51
CA PHE A 59 -17.19 12.71 -10.01
C PHE A 59 -16.74 14.16 -9.91
N TYR A 60 -17.66 15.10 -10.10
CA TYR A 60 -17.39 16.52 -9.91
C TYR A 60 -18.00 17.00 -8.60
N VAL A 61 -17.14 17.29 -7.63
CA VAL A 61 -17.53 17.61 -6.25
C VAL A 61 -17.26 19.07 -5.96
N GLY A 62 -18.19 19.72 -5.27
CA GLY A 62 -18.05 21.10 -4.81
C GLY A 62 -18.17 21.20 -3.30
N ARG A 63 -17.88 22.38 -2.75
CA ARG A 63 -18.04 22.64 -1.31
C ARG A 63 -19.36 23.36 -1.03
N LEU A 64 -20.01 22.96 0.06
CA LEU A 64 -21.10 23.72 0.68
C LEU A 64 -20.87 23.82 2.19
N SER A 65 -21.54 24.76 2.84
CA SER A 65 -21.49 24.95 4.29
C SER A 65 -22.88 24.80 4.89
N LEU A 66 -22.99 24.08 6.01
CA LEU A 66 -24.25 23.85 6.73
C LEU A 66 -24.28 24.53 8.10
N GLY A 67 -25.36 25.26 8.36
CA GLY A 67 -25.70 25.86 9.64
C GLY A 67 -24.90 27.13 10.01
N GLN A 68 -25.43 27.88 10.98
CA GLN A 68 -24.84 29.14 11.49
C GLN A 68 -24.93 29.20 13.03
N PRO A 69 -24.05 29.95 13.74
CA PRO A 69 -22.93 30.76 13.25
C PRO A 69 -21.63 29.97 13.02
N LYS A 70 -21.63 28.68 13.33
CA LYS A 70 -20.48 27.79 13.13
C LYS A 70 -20.74 26.91 11.89
N PRO A 71 -20.41 27.39 10.67
CA PRO A 71 -20.63 26.63 9.45
C PRO A 71 -19.85 25.32 9.45
N GLN A 72 -20.50 24.27 8.95
CA GLN A 72 -19.93 22.94 8.77
C GLN A 72 -19.70 22.69 7.28
N ASP A 73 -18.46 22.83 6.83
CA ASP A 73 -18.12 22.64 5.40
C ASP A 73 -18.11 21.17 5.02
N LEU A 74 -18.75 20.81 3.91
CA LEU A 74 -18.81 19.45 3.37
C LEU A 74 -18.47 19.46 1.89
N GLN A 75 -17.81 18.40 1.42
CA GLN A 75 -17.65 18.16 0.00
C GLN A 75 -18.80 17.32 -0.51
N VAL A 76 -19.56 17.84 -1.47
CA VAL A 76 -20.73 17.16 -2.00
C VAL A 76 -20.70 17.03 -3.52
N LEU A 77 -21.28 15.95 -4.01
CA LEU A 77 -21.68 15.83 -5.41
C LEU A 77 -22.92 16.70 -5.66
N PHE A 78 -22.91 17.48 -6.73
CA PHE A 78 -24.09 18.20 -7.20
C PHE A 78 -24.80 17.34 -8.23
N ASP A 79 -25.93 16.75 -7.84
CA ASP A 79 -26.60 15.70 -8.59
C ASP A 79 -27.92 16.19 -9.21
N THR A 80 -27.97 16.19 -10.54
CA THR A 80 -29.14 16.60 -11.34
C THR A 80 -30.23 15.54 -11.41
N ALA A 81 -29.94 14.29 -11.05
CA ALA A 81 -30.89 13.19 -10.98
C ALA A 81 -31.39 12.90 -9.54
N SER A 82 -31.04 13.75 -8.57
CA SER A 82 -31.48 13.65 -7.17
C SER A 82 -32.20 14.92 -6.70
N GLY A 83 -33.16 14.76 -5.78
CA GLY A 83 -34.01 15.84 -5.27
C GLY A 83 -33.73 16.32 -3.85
N HIS A 84 -32.77 15.72 -3.14
CA HIS A 84 -32.51 16.02 -1.72
C HIS A 84 -31.05 16.38 -1.45
N LEU A 85 -30.81 17.12 -0.37
CA LEU A 85 -29.48 17.17 0.25
C LEU A 85 -29.34 16.02 1.25
N LEU A 86 -28.56 15.00 0.89
CA LEU A 86 -28.23 13.88 1.76
C LEU A 86 -26.83 14.05 2.36
N VAL A 87 -26.74 14.09 3.69
CA VAL A 87 -25.47 14.16 4.41
C VAL A 87 -25.44 13.21 5.61
N PRO A 88 -24.29 12.61 5.96
CA PRO A 88 -24.17 11.74 7.13
C PRO A 88 -24.43 12.51 8.44
N HIS A 89 -25.35 12.02 9.28
CA HIS A 89 -25.58 12.61 10.60
C HIS A 89 -24.47 12.22 11.58
N SER A 90 -24.10 13.12 12.49
CA SER A 90 -23.18 12.86 13.61
C SER A 90 -23.58 11.69 14.53
N ALA A 91 -24.86 11.30 14.55
CA ALA A 91 -25.38 10.16 15.31
C ALA A 91 -25.28 8.84 14.53
N CYS A 92 -24.95 8.88 13.23
CA CYS A 92 -24.80 7.68 12.42
C CYS A 92 -23.53 6.92 12.78
N THR A 93 -23.69 5.62 13.06
CA THR A 93 -22.62 4.70 13.44
C THR A 93 -22.26 3.68 12.36
N SER A 94 -22.96 3.67 11.21
CA SER A 94 -22.58 2.87 10.04
C SER A 94 -21.13 3.12 9.64
N LYS A 95 -20.46 2.11 9.09
CA LYS A 95 -19.07 2.23 8.65
C LYS A 95 -18.92 3.29 7.54
N ALA A 96 -19.88 3.36 6.62
CA ALA A 96 -19.95 4.41 5.60
C ALA A 96 -19.95 5.81 6.22
N CYS A 97 -20.79 6.06 7.24
CA CYS A 97 -20.86 7.36 7.91
C CYS A 97 -19.56 7.76 8.60
N ASN A 98 -18.78 6.79 9.11
CA ASN A 98 -17.52 7.06 9.79
C ASN A 98 -16.38 7.41 8.82
N LYS A 99 -16.51 7.08 7.53
CA LYS A 99 -15.52 7.44 6.50
C LYS A 99 -15.68 8.87 5.98
N HIS A 100 -16.84 9.47 6.21
CA HIS A 100 -17.23 10.79 5.72
C HIS A 100 -17.30 11.81 6.84
N LYS A 101 -17.18 13.10 6.48
CA LYS A 101 -17.45 14.18 7.41
C LYS A 101 -18.94 14.22 7.72
N ARG A 102 -19.28 14.15 9.01
CA ARG A 102 -20.67 14.10 9.48
C ARG A 102 -21.20 15.48 9.88
N TYR A 103 -22.41 15.78 9.44
CA TYR A 103 -23.20 16.95 9.85
C TYR A 103 -23.76 16.76 11.26
N SER A 104 -23.58 17.75 12.12
CA SER A 104 -24.16 17.78 13.45
C SER A 104 -25.10 18.98 13.59
N PRO A 105 -26.42 18.76 13.76
CA PRO A 105 -27.36 19.87 13.96
C PRO A 105 -27.07 20.66 15.24
N PHE A 106 -26.43 20.03 16.23
CA PHE A 106 -26.08 20.65 17.51
C PHE A 106 -25.06 21.80 17.41
N PHE A 107 -24.31 21.90 16.31
CA PHE A 107 -23.40 23.02 16.07
C PHE A 107 -24.08 24.23 15.40
N SER A 108 -25.34 24.07 15.00
CA SER A 108 -26.13 25.09 14.31
C SER A 108 -27.23 25.65 15.21
N SER A 109 -27.27 26.97 15.33
CA SER A 109 -28.35 27.71 15.97
C SER A 109 -29.60 27.81 15.10
N THR A 110 -29.45 27.61 13.78
CA THR A 110 -30.52 27.63 12.77
C THR A 110 -31.15 26.25 12.56
N ALA A 111 -30.50 25.17 13.01
CA ALA A 111 -31.02 23.82 12.92
C ALA A 111 -32.30 23.60 13.75
N MET A 112 -33.27 22.92 13.12
CA MET A 112 -34.52 22.46 13.73
C MET A 112 -34.90 21.07 13.20
N ASP A 113 -35.19 20.13 14.11
CA ASP A 113 -35.71 18.82 13.75
C ASP A 113 -37.14 18.93 13.25
N VAL A 114 -37.38 18.47 12.00
CA VAL A 114 -38.70 18.50 11.35
C VAL A 114 -39.15 17.12 10.90
N ASN A 115 -40.45 16.95 10.76
CA ASN A 115 -41.09 15.77 10.17
C ASN A 115 -41.20 15.93 8.64
N SER A 116 -41.65 14.88 7.94
CA SER A 116 -41.82 14.87 6.48
C SER A 116 -42.77 15.96 5.96
N ASN A 117 -43.66 16.45 6.81
CA ASN A 117 -44.59 17.54 6.53
C ASN A 117 -44.01 18.95 6.79
N GLY A 118 -42.72 19.06 7.11
CA GLY A 118 -42.03 20.32 7.42
C GLY A 118 -42.35 20.91 8.79
N LYS A 119 -43.17 20.26 9.62
CA LYS A 119 -43.49 20.73 10.98
C LYS A 119 -42.42 20.28 11.99
N PRO A 120 -42.16 21.05 13.06
CA PRO A 120 -41.23 20.64 14.11
C PRO A 120 -41.61 19.30 14.72
N VAL A 121 -40.61 18.47 15.05
CA VAL A 121 -40.84 17.16 15.71
C VAL A 121 -41.47 17.34 17.10
N ARG A 122 -41.10 18.38 17.84
CA ARG A 122 -41.71 18.78 19.11
C ARG A 122 -41.95 20.28 19.15
N GLU A 123 -43.15 20.68 19.57
CA GLU A 123 -43.45 22.09 19.78
C GLU A 123 -42.58 22.66 20.92
N LYS A 124 -41.90 23.78 20.66
CA LYS A 124 -40.99 24.53 21.56
C LYS A 124 -39.56 23.97 21.74
N GLU A 125 -39.24 22.81 21.18
CA GLU A 125 -37.86 22.27 21.13
C GLU A 125 -37.31 22.37 19.71
N ARG A 126 -36.14 23.01 19.53
CA ARG A 126 -35.49 23.06 18.20
C ARG A 126 -34.89 21.71 17.81
N LEU A 127 -34.14 21.09 18.71
CA LEU A 127 -33.47 19.81 18.48
C LEU A 127 -33.91 18.81 19.55
N VAL A 128 -34.18 17.58 19.14
CA VAL A 128 -34.71 16.56 20.03
C VAL A 128 -33.58 15.70 20.58
N MET A 129 -33.43 15.72 21.91
CA MET A 129 -32.45 14.90 22.62
C MET A 129 -33.10 13.61 23.12
N GLY A 130 -32.48 12.46 22.82
CA GLY A 130 -32.93 11.14 23.26
C GLY A 130 -34.00 10.50 22.35
N LYS A 131 -34.75 9.52 22.89
CA LYS A 131 -35.77 8.79 22.11
C LYS A 131 -36.99 9.69 21.87
N ALA A 132 -37.30 9.95 20.60
CA ALA A 132 -38.51 10.62 20.18
C ALA A 132 -39.08 9.98 18.92
N VAL A 133 -40.41 10.02 18.80
CA VAL A 133 -41.11 9.59 17.60
C VAL A 133 -40.98 10.71 16.56
N ARG A 134 -40.38 10.40 15.43
CA ARG A 134 -40.19 11.31 14.30
C ARG A 134 -40.24 10.52 13.00
N ASP A 135 -40.53 11.22 11.91
CA ASP A 135 -40.46 10.63 10.59
C ASP A 135 -39.00 10.33 10.21
N ALA A 136 -38.78 9.19 9.55
CA ALA A 136 -37.54 8.84 8.91
C ALA A 136 -37.84 8.47 7.45
N VAL A 137 -37.04 9.00 6.53
CA VAL A 137 -37.15 8.74 5.10
C VAL A 137 -36.06 7.75 4.72
N THR A 138 -36.42 6.73 3.95
CA THR A 138 -35.43 5.83 3.35
C THR A 138 -35.33 6.20 1.87
N VAL A 139 -34.12 6.50 1.42
CA VAL A 139 -33.83 6.81 0.02
C VAL A 139 -32.99 5.67 -0.53
N GLU A 140 -33.46 5.08 -1.63
CA GLU A 140 -32.76 4.07 -2.40
C GLU A 140 -31.99 4.74 -3.53
N PHE A 141 -30.73 4.35 -3.68
CA PHE A 141 -29.81 4.88 -4.69
C PHE A 141 -29.43 3.76 -5.61
N THR A 142 -29.44 4.04 -6.91
CA THR A 142 -28.92 3.15 -7.94
C THR A 142 -27.87 3.92 -8.69
N GLN A 143 -26.63 3.45 -8.65
CA GLN A 143 -25.54 4.06 -9.38
C GLN A 143 -24.90 3.03 -10.30
N ALA A 144 -24.80 3.36 -11.58
CA ALA A 144 -24.38 2.40 -12.60
C ALA A 144 -22.97 1.81 -12.37
N ASP A 145 -22.13 2.50 -11.59
CA ASP A 145 -20.74 2.13 -11.27
C ASP A 145 -20.55 1.40 -9.94
N LEU A 146 -21.42 1.68 -8.97
CA LEU A 146 -21.25 1.26 -7.57
C LEU A 146 -22.37 0.32 -7.10
N GLY A 147 -23.43 0.16 -7.88
CA GLY A 147 -24.59 -0.69 -7.58
C GLY A 147 -25.68 0.05 -6.80
N GLU A 148 -26.52 -0.72 -6.13
CA GLU A 148 -27.63 -0.21 -5.33
C GLU A 148 -27.28 -0.10 -3.85
N GLY A 149 -27.92 0.84 -3.15
CA GLY A 149 -27.82 0.98 -1.70
C GLY A 149 -28.85 1.94 -1.14
N ALA A 150 -29.14 1.83 0.15
CA ALA A 150 -30.14 2.65 0.82
C ALA A 150 -29.53 3.48 1.96
N ALA A 151 -30.06 4.69 2.15
CA ALA A 151 -29.79 5.51 3.32
C ALA A 151 -31.11 5.82 4.04
N GLN A 152 -31.12 5.60 5.36
CA GLN A 152 -32.20 6.03 6.22
C GLN A 152 -31.80 7.36 6.86
N ALA A 153 -32.60 8.40 6.62
CA ALA A 153 -32.34 9.76 7.06
C ALA A 153 -33.50 10.35 7.85
N VAL A 154 -33.16 11.25 8.76
CA VAL A 154 -34.12 12.12 9.44
C VAL A 154 -34.03 13.53 8.85
N LEU A 155 -35.12 14.28 8.86
CA LEU A 155 -35.15 15.62 8.30
C LEU A 155 -34.75 16.68 9.32
N VAL A 156 -33.84 17.56 8.93
CA VAL A 156 -33.38 18.70 9.72
C VAL A 156 -33.48 19.96 8.86
N HIS A 157 -34.27 20.92 9.30
CA HIS A 157 -34.33 22.24 8.69
C HIS A 157 -33.12 23.07 9.13
N ASP A 158 -32.26 23.49 8.20
CA ASP A 158 -31.08 24.32 8.51
C ASP A 158 -30.65 25.16 7.30
N ASP A 159 -29.73 26.11 7.53
CA ASP A 159 -29.17 26.96 6.48
C ASP A 159 -28.12 26.20 5.66
N VAL A 160 -28.24 26.26 4.34
CA VAL A 160 -27.32 25.72 3.34
C VAL A 160 -26.74 26.85 2.53
N CYS A 161 -25.41 26.96 2.51
CA CYS A 161 -24.72 28.06 1.87
C CYS A 161 -23.73 27.59 0.79
N LEU A 162 -23.73 28.28 -0.36
CA LEU A 162 -22.80 28.10 -1.48
C LEU A 162 -21.92 29.35 -1.65
N GLY A 163 -20.64 29.18 -1.96
CA GLY A 163 -19.74 30.29 -2.28
C GLY A 163 -18.31 30.11 -1.77
N THR A 164 -17.38 30.94 -2.27
CA THR A 164 -15.95 30.87 -1.94
C THR A 164 -15.58 31.65 -0.67
N GLU A 165 -14.45 31.30 -0.04
CA GLU A 165 -13.78 31.95 1.10
C GLU A 165 -13.53 33.48 0.97
N PHE A 166 -13.99 34.13 -0.11
CA PHE A 166 -13.90 35.57 -0.37
C PHE A 166 -15.27 36.17 -0.73
N GLY A 167 -16.04 36.59 0.29
CA GLY A 167 -16.94 37.74 0.24
C GLY A 167 -18.40 37.56 -0.21
N ASN A 168 -18.73 36.64 -1.13
CA ASN A 168 -20.12 36.48 -1.64
C ASN A 168 -20.62 35.04 -1.43
N GLN A 169 -21.01 34.72 -0.20
CA GLN A 169 -21.70 33.47 0.13
C GLN A 169 -23.21 33.69 -0.02
N VAL A 170 -23.89 32.77 -0.72
CA VAL A 170 -25.34 32.79 -0.90
C VAL A 170 -25.93 31.63 -0.13
N CYS A 171 -26.90 31.93 0.73
CA CYS A 171 -27.52 30.95 1.62
C CYS A 171 -29.01 30.83 1.32
N THR A 172 -29.55 29.66 1.63
CA THR A 172 -30.99 29.38 1.67
C THR A 172 -31.26 28.36 2.76
N ASN A 173 -32.47 28.34 3.30
CA ASN A 173 -32.89 27.33 4.25
C ASN A 173 -33.50 26.12 3.54
N LEU A 174 -33.08 24.93 3.97
CA LEU A 174 -33.42 23.65 3.35
C LEU A 174 -33.76 22.60 4.41
N ASP A 175 -34.69 21.71 4.09
CA ASP A 175 -34.90 20.47 4.83
C ASP A 175 -33.88 19.43 4.38
N ILE A 176 -32.85 19.23 5.20
CA ILE A 176 -31.70 18.37 4.97
C ILE A 176 -32.04 16.93 5.39
N MET A 177 -31.70 15.96 4.54
CA MET A 177 -31.71 14.54 4.91
C MET A 177 -30.42 14.18 5.64
N ALA A 178 -30.48 14.19 6.97
CA ALA A 178 -29.39 13.78 7.83
C ALA A 178 -29.43 12.25 8.04
N ALA A 179 -28.57 11.51 7.34
CA ALA A 179 -28.56 10.06 7.34
C ALA A 179 -28.15 9.51 8.72
N VAL A 180 -29.04 8.75 9.36
CA VAL A 180 -28.78 8.06 10.64
C VAL A 180 -28.28 6.63 10.44
N LYS A 181 -28.48 6.09 9.23
CA LYS A 181 -27.96 4.81 8.79
C LYS A 181 -27.70 4.87 7.28
N MET A 182 -26.57 4.34 6.84
CA MET A 182 -26.20 4.23 5.43
C MET A 182 -25.65 2.82 5.16
N ASP A 183 -25.90 2.30 3.96
CA ASP A 183 -25.32 1.03 3.51
C ASP A 183 -23.81 1.14 3.25
N ASP A 184 -23.05 0.22 3.83
CA ASP A 184 -21.59 0.35 3.84
C ASP A 184 -20.96 0.15 2.45
N GLU A 185 -21.52 -0.68 1.57
CA GLU A 185 -20.88 -0.99 0.28
C GLU A 185 -20.87 0.19 -0.70
N LEU A 186 -22.01 0.83 -0.90
CA LEU A 186 -22.17 1.95 -1.83
C LEU A 186 -21.53 3.22 -1.27
N PHE A 187 -21.95 3.63 -0.09
CA PHE A 187 -21.59 4.95 0.45
C PHE A 187 -20.15 5.01 0.96
N GLU A 188 -19.55 3.91 1.43
CA GLU A 188 -18.11 3.90 1.77
C GLU A 188 -17.22 4.08 0.53
N ALA A 189 -17.70 3.71 -0.67
CA ALA A 189 -16.94 3.80 -1.91
C ALA A 189 -16.96 5.20 -2.55
N MET A 190 -17.87 6.08 -2.12
CA MET A 190 -17.98 7.44 -2.64
C MET A 190 -16.80 8.31 -2.18
N PRO A 191 -16.23 9.18 -3.06
CA PRO A 191 -15.11 10.06 -2.70
C PRO A 191 -15.54 11.42 -2.11
N TYR A 192 -16.80 11.59 -1.72
CA TYR A 192 -17.39 12.84 -1.20
C TYR A 192 -18.26 12.57 0.03
N ASP A 193 -18.47 13.60 0.86
CA ASP A 193 -19.16 13.49 2.14
C ASP A 193 -20.68 13.31 1.99
N GLY A 194 -21.28 13.89 0.94
CA GLY A 194 -22.73 13.87 0.72
C GLY A 194 -23.13 14.28 -0.70
N MET A 195 -24.42 14.44 -0.96
CA MET A 195 -24.96 14.76 -2.29
C MET A 195 -26.01 15.86 -2.18
N LEU A 196 -25.92 16.88 -3.01
CA LEU A 196 -26.91 17.96 -3.13
C LEU A 196 -27.71 17.77 -4.43
N GLY A 197 -28.99 17.48 -4.29
CA GLY A 197 -29.92 17.36 -5.39
C GLY A 197 -30.25 18.68 -6.10
N LEU A 198 -30.24 18.64 -7.43
CA LEU A 198 -30.58 19.74 -8.36
C LEU A 198 -31.73 19.36 -9.31
N SER A 199 -32.40 18.24 -9.06
CA SER A 199 -33.54 17.80 -9.87
C SER A 199 -34.79 18.67 -9.67
N MET A 200 -35.82 18.42 -10.49
CA MET A 200 -37.15 18.99 -10.30
C MET A 200 -37.86 18.39 -9.08
N ALA A 201 -38.93 19.04 -8.63
CA ALA A 201 -39.59 18.73 -7.35
C ALA A 201 -40.19 17.30 -7.25
N GLY A 202 -40.42 16.62 -8.37
CA GLY A 202 -40.98 15.26 -8.40
C GLY A 202 -40.14 14.19 -7.69
N LEU A 203 -38.83 14.42 -7.53
CA LEU A 203 -37.91 13.51 -6.82
C LEU A 203 -37.72 13.88 -5.33
N SER A 204 -38.41 14.91 -4.84
CA SER A 204 -38.29 15.39 -3.47
C SER A 204 -39.54 15.03 -2.66
N THR A 205 -39.36 14.76 -1.37
CA THR A 205 -40.46 14.42 -0.44
C THR A 205 -41.33 15.61 -0.05
N GLY A 206 -40.88 16.83 -0.37
CA GLY A 206 -41.58 18.09 -0.14
C GLY A 206 -40.84 19.27 -0.73
N THR A 207 -41.51 20.41 -0.89
CA THR A 207 -40.94 21.63 -1.47
C THR A 207 -39.79 22.21 -0.64
N GLY A 208 -39.78 21.96 0.67
CA GLY A 208 -38.69 22.34 1.58
C GLY A 208 -37.37 21.59 1.33
N CYS A 209 -37.40 20.48 0.58
CA CYS A 209 -36.20 19.70 0.23
C CYS A 209 -35.57 20.11 -1.12
N VAL A 210 -36.29 20.88 -1.96
CA VAL A 210 -35.86 21.23 -3.32
C VAL A 210 -34.90 22.42 -3.29
N PHE A 211 -33.59 22.13 -3.31
CA PHE A 211 -32.56 23.17 -3.13
C PHE A 211 -32.68 24.34 -4.10
N PHE A 212 -32.77 24.06 -5.41
CA PHE A 212 -32.78 25.12 -6.42
C PHE A 212 -34.01 26.04 -6.27
N GLN A 213 -35.17 25.47 -5.97
CA GLN A 213 -36.38 26.24 -5.70
C GLN A 213 -36.20 27.17 -4.49
N ARG A 214 -35.71 26.64 -3.36
CA ARG A 214 -35.46 27.44 -2.14
C ARG A 214 -34.44 28.55 -2.37
N LEU A 215 -33.40 28.27 -3.15
CA LEU A 215 -32.38 29.24 -3.52
C LEU A 215 -32.98 30.43 -4.29
N MET A 216 -33.85 30.16 -5.26
CA MET A 216 -34.53 31.19 -6.07
C MET A 216 -35.55 31.99 -5.26
N GLU A 217 -36.30 31.32 -4.36
CA GLU A 217 -37.24 31.99 -3.45
C GLU A 217 -36.52 32.95 -2.48
N THR A 218 -35.32 32.57 -2.04
CA THR A 218 -34.51 33.37 -1.10
C THR A 218 -33.76 34.50 -1.81
N ASN A 219 -33.42 34.32 -3.10
CA ASN A 219 -32.60 35.24 -3.88
C ASN A 219 -33.32 35.65 -5.18
N PRO A 220 -34.41 36.44 -5.11
CA PRO A 220 -35.27 36.73 -6.24
C PRO A 220 -34.62 37.55 -7.36
N SER A 221 -33.41 38.08 -7.15
CA SER A 221 -32.63 38.77 -8.19
C SER A 221 -31.92 37.80 -9.15
N MET A 222 -31.76 36.53 -8.77
CA MET A 222 -31.15 35.51 -9.61
C MET A 222 -32.13 35.03 -10.67
N LEU A 223 -31.65 34.78 -11.89
CA LEU A 223 -32.46 34.11 -12.90
C LEU A 223 -32.74 32.65 -12.45
N PRO A 224 -33.93 32.09 -12.71
CA PRO A 224 -34.28 30.70 -12.38
C PRO A 224 -33.62 29.70 -13.34
N GLN A 225 -32.33 29.88 -13.57
CA GLN A 225 -31.50 29.09 -14.45
C GLN A 225 -30.19 28.70 -13.76
N PHE A 226 -29.65 27.54 -14.12
CA PHE A 226 -28.29 27.16 -13.79
C PHE A 226 -27.58 26.51 -14.98
N GLY A 227 -26.25 26.62 -15.01
CA GLY A 227 -25.42 26.07 -16.08
C GLY A 227 -24.29 25.18 -15.55
N LEU A 228 -23.88 24.20 -16.35
CA LEU A 228 -22.83 23.23 -16.04
C LEU A 228 -21.76 23.22 -17.13
N SER A 229 -20.50 23.29 -16.70
CA SER A 229 -19.33 23.15 -17.56
C SER A 229 -18.31 22.22 -16.93
N PHE A 230 -18.11 21.04 -17.48
CA PHE A 230 -17.12 20.07 -16.99
C PHE A 230 -15.85 20.06 -17.83
N GLY A 231 -14.70 20.19 -17.18
CA GLY A 231 -13.38 20.07 -17.79
C GLY A 231 -12.63 18.83 -17.31
N ALA A 232 -11.44 18.59 -17.86
CA ALA A 232 -10.67 17.36 -17.59
C ALA A 232 -10.20 17.20 -16.12
N GLN A 233 -10.08 18.30 -15.36
CA GLN A 233 -9.62 18.27 -13.95
C GLN A 233 -10.54 19.05 -12.99
N SER A 234 -11.40 19.92 -13.53
CA SER A 234 -12.27 20.80 -12.76
C SER A 234 -13.55 21.08 -13.54
N GLY A 235 -14.61 21.45 -12.84
CA GLY A 235 -15.87 21.91 -13.43
C GLY A 235 -16.37 23.19 -12.77
N GLU A 236 -17.40 23.79 -13.34
CA GLU A 236 -18.06 24.98 -12.81
C GLU A 236 -19.58 24.81 -12.91
N ILE A 237 -20.30 25.20 -11.85
CA ILE A 237 -21.75 25.38 -11.85
C ILE A 237 -22.04 26.87 -11.72
N PHE A 238 -22.98 27.36 -12.52
CA PHE A 238 -23.42 28.74 -12.52
C PHE A 238 -24.86 28.75 -12.00
N PHE A 239 -25.16 29.42 -10.89
CA PHE A 239 -26.53 29.62 -10.39
C PHE A 239 -26.96 31.06 -10.65
N GLY A 240 -28.21 31.26 -11.09
CA GLY A 240 -28.68 32.60 -11.44
C GLY A 240 -28.46 32.98 -12.90
N GLY A 241 -28.22 32.00 -13.78
CA GLY A 241 -27.88 32.17 -15.19
C GLY A 241 -26.89 31.13 -15.68
N HIS A 242 -26.30 31.38 -16.84
CA HIS A 242 -25.26 30.56 -17.46
C HIS A 242 -24.16 31.45 -18.08
N ASP A 243 -22.99 30.89 -18.40
CA ASP A 243 -21.85 31.64 -18.94
C ASP A 243 -21.61 31.33 -20.43
N SER A 244 -21.92 32.30 -21.29
CA SER A 244 -21.71 32.20 -22.73
C SER A 244 -20.23 32.09 -23.14
N ALA A 245 -19.29 32.53 -22.30
CA ALA A 245 -17.86 32.39 -22.59
C ALA A 245 -17.36 30.94 -22.53
N ARG A 246 -18.16 30.02 -21.96
CA ARG A 246 -17.85 28.57 -21.91
C ARG A 246 -18.40 27.80 -23.10
N MET A 247 -19.14 28.43 -24.00
CA MET A 247 -19.85 27.77 -25.11
C MET A 247 -19.23 28.12 -26.45
N ALA A 248 -19.06 27.14 -27.34
CA ALA A 248 -18.55 27.35 -28.69
C ALA A 248 -19.61 27.94 -29.63
N GLU A 249 -20.88 27.66 -29.33
CA GLU A 249 -22.07 28.05 -30.09
C GLU A 249 -23.20 28.43 -29.14
N ASP A 250 -24.27 29.03 -29.65
CA ASP A 250 -25.47 29.36 -28.86
C ASP A 250 -26.22 28.10 -28.42
N LEU A 251 -26.83 28.18 -27.23
CA LEU A 251 -27.64 27.09 -26.66
C LEU A 251 -28.79 26.68 -27.58
N LYS A 252 -28.92 25.36 -27.79
CA LYS A 252 -30.12 24.74 -28.35
C LYS A 252 -30.99 24.24 -27.21
N TRP A 253 -32.17 24.82 -27.07
CA TRP A 253 -33.12 24.50 -26.00
C TRP A 253 -34.08 23.40 -26.40
N PHE A 254 -34.31 22.47 -25.48
CA PHE A 254 -35.21 21.33 -25.60
C PHE A 254 -36.18 21.33 -24.42
N PRO A 255 -37.49 21.12 -24.61
CA PRO A 255 -38.43 21.00 -23.52
C PRO A 255 -38.14 19.75 -22.67
N VAL A 256 -38.34 19.85 -21.36
CA VAL A 256 -38.33 18.67 -20.46
C VAL A 256 -39.57 17.85 -20.76
N LEU A 257 -39.39 16.54 -20.96
CA LEU A 257 -40.45 15.65 -21.44
C LEU A 257 -41.54 15.39 -20.39
N HIS A 258 -41.18 14.89 -19.21
CA HIS A 258 -42.08 14.67 -18.06
C HIS A 258 -41.58 15.43 -16.82
N PRO A 259 -41.82 16.75 -16.72
CA PRO A 259 -41.31 17.56 -15.61
C PRO A 259 -41.88 17.17 -14.25
N ASP A 260 -43.04 16.50 -14.21
CA ASP A 260 -43.68 16.05 -12.98
C ASP A 260 -43.00 14.79 -12.40
N ASP A 261 -42.27 14.02 -13.22
CA ASP A 261 -41.45 12.88 -12.78
C ASP A 261 -40.19 13.32 -12.04
N GLY A 262 -39.85 14.62 -12.11
CA GLY A 262 -38.75 15.23 -11.37
C GLY A 262 -37.39 15.18 -12.09
N PHE A 263 -37.22 14.37 -13.13
CA PHE A 263 -35.97 14.28 -13.88
C PHE A 263 -35.79 15.42 -14.90
N TRP A 264 -34.54 15.81 -15.10
CA TRP A 264 -34.14 16.57 -16.28
C TRP A 264 -33.99 15.62 -17.45
N GLU A 265 -34.98 15.57 -18.34
CA GLU A 265 -34.98 14.62 -19.44
C GLU A 265 -35.32 15.23 -20.81
N VAL A 266 -34.66 14.71 -21.85
CA VAL A 266 -34.85 15.11 -23.24
C VAL A 266 -35.23 13.92 -24.12
N THR A 267 -36.02 14.17 -25.16
CA THR A 267 -36.39 13.14 -26.13
C THR A 267 -35.22 12.77 -27.02
N ILE A 268 -34.97 11.47 -27.18
CA ILE A 268 -34.02 10.92 -28.16
C ILE A 268 -34.81 10.31 -29.32
N LYS A 269 -34.58 10.81 -30.53
CA LYS A 269 -35.25 10.33 -31.74
C LYS A 269 -34.58 9.11 -32.35
N SER A 270 -33.26 9.01 -32.25
CA SER A 270 -32.50 7.83 -32.68
C SER A 270 -31.13 7.82 -32.02
N VAL A 271 -30.58 6.62 -31.83
CA VAL A 271 -29.21 6.38 -31.41
C VAL A 271 -28.47 5.73 -32.57
N ARG A 272 -27.41 6.38 -33.05
CA ARG A 272 -26.64 5.96 -34.23
C ARG A 272 -25.18 5.73 -33.86
N LEU A 273 -24.58 4.71 -34.45
CA LEU A 273 -23.17 4.37 -34.32
C LEU A 273 -22.51 4.39 -35.70
N GLY A 274 -21.83 5.49 -36.02
CA GLY A 274 -21.43 5.79 -37.39
C GLY A 274 -22.64 5.83 -38.33
N ASN A 275 -22.69 4.89 -39.28
CA ASN A 275 -23.80 4.77 -40.24
C ASN A 275 -24.89 3.77 -39.81
N LEU A 276 -24.75 3.11 -38.65
CA LEU A 276 -25.69 2.10 -38.16
C LEU A 276 -26.64 2.71 -37.14
N THR A 277 -27.96 2.58 -37.34
CA THR A 277 -28.94 2.92 -36.31
C THR A 277 -29.01 1.77 -35.31
N VAL A 278 -28.60 2.02 -34.06
CA VAL A 278 -28.62 1.05 -32.96
C VAL A 278 -30.00 1.01 -32.32
N ASP A 279 -30.62 2.17 -32.15
CA ASP A 279 -31.97 2.30 -31.64
C ASP A 279 -32.74 3.33 -32.47
N ALA A 280 -33.83 2.90 -33.10
CA ALA A 280 -34.70 3.77 -33.88
C ALA A 280 -35.74 4.49 -33.02
N CYS A 281 -35.79 4.19 -31.72
CA CYS A 281 -36.59 4.87 -30.70
C CYS A 281 -38.07 5.04 -31.08
N HIS A 282 -38.65 4.06 -31.78
CA HIS A 282 -40.04 4.09 -32.25
C HIS A 282 -41.05 4.16 -31.10
N ASP A 283 -40.71 3.57 -29.95
CA ASP A 283 -41.53 3.57 -28.73
C ASP A 283 -41.15 4.69 -27.74
N GLY A 284 -40.31 5.64 -28.16
CA GLY A 284 -39.88 6.80 -27.38
C GLY A 284 -38.69 6.52 -26.46
N CYS A 285 -37.50 6.98 -26.85
CA CYS A 285 -36.31 6.99 -25.99
C CYS A 285 -36.17 8.33 -25.28
N ARG A 286 -35.54 8.31 -24.11
CA ARG A 286 -35.28 9.53 -23.32
C ARG A 286 -33.89 9.53 -22.71
N GLY A 287 -33.27 10.71 -22.70
CA GLY A 287 -31.98 10.97 -22.08
C GLY A 287 -32.18 11.73 -20.78
N ILE A 288 -31.83 11.13 -19.64
CA ILE A 288 -31.82 11.78 -18.33
C ILE A 288 -30.44 12.41 -18.15
N ILE A 289 -30.39 13.68 -17.76
CA ILE A 289 -29.13 14.35 -17.47
C ILE A 289 -28.78 14.06 -16.01
N ASP A 290 -27.70 13.30 -15.80
CA ASP A 290 -27.33 12.74 -14.51
C ASP A 290 -25.85 13.02 -14.22
N THR A 291 -25.58 14.12 -13.52
CA THR A 291 -24.24 14.52 -13.09
C THR A 291 -23.60 13.57 -12.07
N GLY A 292 -24.37 12.66 -11.46
CA GLY A 292 -23.87 11.60 -10.59
C GLY A 292 -23.41 10.34 -11.32
N SER A 293 -23.68 10.22 -12.62
CA SER A 293 -23.19 9.11 -13.44
C SER A 293 -21.82 9.40 -14.06
N SER A 294 -20.83 8.54 -13.81
CA SER A 294 -19.51 8.64 -14.44
C SER A 294 -19.44 7.95 -15.81
N ARG A 295 -20.42 7.08 -16.10
CA ARG A 295 -20.53 6.33 -17.36
C ARG A 295 -21.76 6.76 -18.15
N LEU A 296 -21.81 6.35 -19.41
CA LEU A 296 -23.05 6.40 -20.18
C LEU A 296 -23.99 5.32 -19.66
N GLY A 297 -25.06 5.71 -18.97
CA GLY A 297 -26.07 4.77 -18.49
C GLY A 297 -26.96 4.31 -19.64
N VAL A 298 -27.20 3.01 -19.73
CA VAL A 298 -28.03 2.39 -20.77
C VAL A 298 -28.95 1.39 -20.12
N GLN A 299 -30.24 1.43 -20.45
CA GLN A 299 -31.19 0.43 -19.99
C GLN A 299 -30.75 -1.00 -20.35
N GLU A 300 -30.94 -1.96 -19.42
CA GLU A 300 -30.51 -3.35 -19.56
C GLU A 300 -30.92 -4.01 -20.90
N ASN A 301 -32.13 -3.73 -21.40
CA ASN A 301 -32.62 -4.28 -22.67
C ASN A 301 -31.74 -3.92 -23.89
N ASN A 302 -31.12 -2.73 -23.85
CA ASN A 302 -30.26 -2.21 -24.92
C ASN A 302 -28.77 -2.32 -24.59
N PHE A 303 -28.43 -2.60 -23.33
CA PHE A 303 -27.06 -2.59 -22.81
C PHE A 303 -26.16 -3.56 -23.56
N GLN A 304 -26.57 -4.81 -23.76
CA GLN A 304 -25.74 -5.82 -24.43
C GLN A 304 -25.55 -5.53 -25.92
N ALA A 305 -26.58 -5.04 -26.60
CA ALA A 305 -26.51 -4.68 -28.01
C ALA A 305 -25.52 -3.52 -28.24
N LEU A 306 -25.63 -2.46 -27.43
CA LEU A 306 -24.74 -1.30 -27.52
C LEU A 306 -23.30 -1.66 -27.09
N ARG A 307 -23.14 -2.44 -26.01
CA ARG A 307 -21.83 -2.91 -25.55
C ARG A 307 -21.11 -3.72 -26.63
N THR A 308 -21.82 -4.63 -27.28
CA THR A 308 -21.26 -5.44 -28.37
C THR A 308 -20.88 -4.57 -29.57
N ALA A 309 -21.72 -3.59 -29.93
CA ALA A 309 -21.43 -2.67 -31.02
C ALA A 309 -20.18 -1.80 -30.74
N LEU A 310 -20.01 -1.31 -29.50
CA LEU A 310 -18.88 -0.48 -29.10
C LEU A 310 -17.59 -1.26 -28.79
N SER A 311 -17.69 -2.58 -28.55
CA SER A 311 -16.55 -3.45 -28.21
C SER A 311 -15.51 -3.63 -29.31
N HIS A 312 -15.80 -3.18 -30.54
CA HIS A 312 -14.87 -3.19 -31.68
C HIS A 312 -13.88 -2.01 -31.67
N SER A 313 -13.86 -1.21 -30.60
CA SER A 313 -12.91 -0.11 -30.46
C SER A 313 -11.49 -0.67 -30.28
N GLN A 314 -10.53 -0.21 -31.09
CA GLN A 314 -9.16 -0.70 -31.11
C GLN A 314 -8.19 0.33 -30.54
N PRO A 315 -7.17 -0.08 -29.78
CA PRO A 315 -6.11 0.83 -29.35
C PRO A 315 -5.26 1.29 -30.54
N MET A 316 -4.93 2.57 -30.58
CA MET A 316 -4.06 3.15 -31.61
C MET A 316 -2.58 3.03 -31.24
N VAL A 317 -1.73 2.80 -32.25
CA VAL A 317 -0.26 2.86 -32.10
C VAL A 317 0.13 4.32 -31.82
N GLY A 318 0.59 4.60 -30.60
CA GLY A 318 0.84 5.98 -30.11
C GLY A 318 -0.09 6.44 -28.99
N GLY A 319 -1.04 5.59 -28.57
CA GLY A 319 -2.00 5.91 -27.51
C GLY A 319 -3.32 6.47 -28.05
N GLY A 320 -4.39 6.30 -27.28
CA GLY A 320 -5.75 6.65 -27.70
C GLY A 320 -6.52 5.48 -28.32
N CYS A 321 -7.79 5.72 -28.59
CA CYS A 321 -8.72 4.72 -29.08
C CYS A 321 -9.19 5.07 -30.48
N GLN A 322 -9.39 4.05 -31.30
CA GLN A 322 -10.06 4.15 -32.59
C GLN A 322 -11.39 3.41 -32.49
N GLY A 323 -12.49 4.12 -32.75
CA GLY A 323 -13.83 3.57 -32.66
C GLY A 323 -14.85 4.44 -33.40
N PRO A 324 -16.07 3.93 -33.60
CA PRO A 324 -17.13 4.66 -34.28
C PRO A 324 -17.65 5.86 -33.47
N GLU A 325 -18.12 6.91 -34.15
CA GLU A 325 -18.82 8.03 -33.49
C GLU A 325 -20.19 7.57 -33.00
N LEU A 326 -20.50 7.80 -31.73
CA LEU A 326 -21.82 7.55 -31.13
C LEU A 326 -22.64 8.83 -31.16
N GLU A 327 -23.82 8.79 -31.76
CA GLU A 327 -24.68 9.96 -31.98
C GLU A 327 -26.06 9.75 -31.35
N PHE A 328 -26.47 10.69 -30.50
CA PHE A 328 -27.83 10.81 -29.97
C PHE A 328 -28.55 11.96 -30.66
N ASP A 329 -29.57 11.64 -31.45
CA ASP A 329 -30.35 12.62 -32.20
C ASP A 329 -31.47 13.21 -31.33
N LEU A 330 -31.36 14.47 -30.96
CA LEU A 330 -32.38 15.21 -30.20
C LEU A 330 -33.33 16.01 -31.12
N GLY A 331 -33.19 15.87 -32.45
CA GLY A 331 -33.98 16.56 -33.46
C GLY A 331 -33.41 17.89 -33.94
N ALA A 332 -33.25 18.88 -33.04
CA ALA A 332 -32.69 20.20 -33.41
C ALA A 332 -31.16 20.23 -33.38
N MET A 333 -30.55 19.29 -32.65
CA MET A 333 -29.11 19.04 -32.58
C MET A 333 -28.89 17.56 -32.32
N ALA A 334 -27.73 17.05 -32.73
CA ALA A 334 -27.27 15.72 -32.37
C ALA A 334 -26.07 15.81 -31.42
N LEU A 335 -26.13 15.07 -30.31
CA LEU A 335 -25.01 14.93 -29.38
C LEU A 335 -24.09 13.83 -29.92
N LYS A 336 -22.91 14.22 -30.35
CA LYS A 336 -21.91 13.36 -31.01
C LYS A 336 -20.75 13.12 -30.05
N LEU A 337 -20.59 11.88 -29.63
CA LEU A 337 -19.53 11.41 -28.77
C LEU A 337 -18.48 10.68 -29.61
N ARG A 338 -17.23 11.07 -29.43
CA ARG A 338 -16.10 10.38 -30.04
C ARG A 338 -15.67 9.23 -29.14
N VAL A 339 -14.84 8.34 -29.68
CA VAL A 339 -14.34 7.18 -28.94
C VAL A 339 -13.60 7.57 -27.66
N GLU A 340 -12.90 8.70 -27.63
CA GLU A 340 -12.27 9.23 -26.41
C GLU A 340 -13.26 9.70 -25.33
N ASP A 341 -14.52 9.96 -25.69
CA ASP A 341 -15.56 10.45 -24.77
C ASP A 341 -16.27 9.27 -24.06
N TYR A 342 -16.37 8.10 -24.71
CA TYR A 342 -17.08 6.94 -24.17
C TYR A 342 -16.20 5.70 -23.91
N ALA A 343 -14.94 5.66 -24.33
CA ALA A 343 -14.05 4.53 -24.11
C ALA A 343 -12.73 4.96 -23.46
N THR A 344 -12.26 4.17 -22.49
CA THR A 344 -11.04 4.45 -21.74
C THR A 344 -10.23 3.17 -21.49
N GLY A 345 -8.98 3.33 -21.05
CA GLY A 345 -8.06 2.21 -20.78
C GLY A 345 -7.29 1.73 -22.01
N SER A 346 -6.30 0.86 -21.79
CA SER A 346 -5.40 0.34 -22.82
C SER A 346 -6.08 -0.54 -23.86
N ASN A 347 -7.24 -1.12 -23.51
CA ASN A 347 -8.05 -1.96 -24.39
C ASN A 347 -9.22 -1.19 -25.02
N CYS A 348 -9.31 0.13 -24.81
CA CYS A 348 -10.41 0.95 -25.32
C CYS A 348 -11.79 0.43 -24.92
N GLU A 349 -11.93 0.11 -23.65
CA GLU A 349 -13.16 -0.48 -23.12
C GLU A 349 -14.27 0.58 -23.04
N PRO A 350 -15.46 0.32 -23.62
CA PRO A 350 -16.60 1.20 -23.51
C PRO A 350 -17.02 1.40 -22.05
N GLN A 351 -17.09 2.66 -21.61
CA GLN A 351 -17.54 3.10 -20.30
C GLN A 351 -19.07 3.20 -20.28
N LEU A 352 -19.72 2.04 -20.34
CA LEU A 352 -21.16 1.87 -20.20
C LEU A 352 -21.52 1.39 -18.79
N GLY A 353 -22.64 1.88 -18.27
CA GLY A 353 -23.27 1.38 -17.04
C GLY A 353 -24.68 0.89 -17.34
N SER A 354 -25.11 -0.21 -16.71
CA SER A 354 -26.49 -0.67 -16.88
C SER A 354 -27.43 0.08 -15.93
N LEU A 355 -28.62 0.43 -16.43
CA LEU A 355 -29.69 1.04 -15.64
C LEU A 355 -30.76 -0.01 -15.34
N GLU A 356 -30.89 -0.39 -14.06
CA GLU A 356 -31.91 -1.31 -13.55
C GLU A 356 -33.21 -0.57 -13.25
N LEU A 357 -33.86 -0.02 -14.29
CA LEU A 357 -35.17 0.63 -14.17
C LEU A 357 -36.29 -0.32 -14.65
N ASP A 358 -37.46 -0.30 -14.00
CA ASP A 358 -38.60 -1.13 -14.41
C ASP A 358 -38.95 -0.82 -15.88
N PRO A 359 -38.82 -1.79 -16.80
CA PRO A 359 -39.06 -1.57 -18.22
C PRO A 359 -40.48 -1.11 -18.55
N LYS A 360 -41.46 -1.32 -17.64
CA LYS A 360 -42.84 -0.88 -17.81
C LYS A 360 -43.00 0.63 -17.69
N ASP A 361 -42.25 1.24 -16.78
CA ASP A 361 -42.33 2.67 -16.48
C ASP A 361 -41.21 3.45 -17.21
N TYR A 362 -40.09 2.77 -17.49
CA TYR A 362 -38.88 3.37 -18.05
C TYR A 362 -38.40 2.65 -19.31
N HIS A 363 -39.08 2.84 -20.43
CA HIS A 363 -38.65 2.33 -21.74
C HIS A 363 -37.62 3.26 -22.42
N GLY A 364 -36.54 2.70 -22.97
CA GLY A 364 -35.57 3.38 -23.83
C GLY A 364 -34.75 4.48 -23.14
N VAL A 365 -34.31 4.25 -21.90
CA VAL A 365 -33.63 5.28 -21.08
C VAL A 365 -32.12 5.24 -21.22
N TYR A 366 -31.53 6.43 -21.37
CA TYR A 366 -30.09 6.68 -21.36
C TYR A 366 -29.76 7.73 -20.29
N ALA A 367 -28.72 7.51 -19.47
CA ALA A 367 -28.25 8.50 -18.51
C ALA A 367 -27.01 9.23 -19.07
N PHE A 368 -27.17 10.53 -19.33
CA PHE A 368 -26.14 11.43 -19.82
C PHE A 368 -25.34 11.99 -18.64
N GLY A 369 -24.30 11.24 -18.28
CA GLY A 369 -23.35 11.63 -17.25
C GLY A 369 -22.09 12.31 -17.78
N GLU A 370 -20.96 12.08 -17.11
CA GLU A 370 -19.66 12.67 -17.45
C GLU A 370 -19.31 12.52 -18.95
N THR A 371 -19.63 11.36 -19.54
CA THR A 371 -19.36 11.03 -20.96
C THR A 371 -19.94 12.05 -21.93
N VAL A 372 -21.10 12.64 -21.62
CA VAL A 372 -21.75 13.68 -22.44
C VAL A 372 -21.37 15.07 -21.95
N LEU A 373 -21.43 15.30 -20.64
CA LEU A 373 -21.32 16.61 -20.01
C LEU A 373 -19.91 17.21 -20.05
N ARG A 374 -18.88 16.42 -20.34
CA ARG A 374 -17.52 16.94 -20.62
C ARG A 374 -17.37 17.58 -21.99
N ARG A 375 -18.20 17.15 -22.95
CA ARG A 375 -18.16 17.63 -24.33
C ARG A 375 -19.16 18.74 -24.59
N TYR A 376 -20.29 18.69 -23.91
CA TYR A 376 -21.40 19.63 -24.05
C TYR A 376 -21.64 20.39 -22.76
N TYR A 377 -21.71 21.71 -22.87
CA TYR A 377 -22.25 22.60 -21.85
C TYR A 377 -23.76 22.33 -21.73
N ALA A 378 -24.26 22.22 -20.50
CA ALA A 378 -25.68 22.02 -20.21
C ALA A 378 -26.22 23.21 -19.41
N ALA A 379 -27.31 23.80 -19.87
CA ALA A 379 -28.04 24.85 -19.16
C ALA A 379 -29.45 24.35 -18.81
N PHE A 380 -29.96 24.72 -17.65
CA PHE A 380 -31.24 24.27 -17.14
C PHE A 380 -32.07 25.50 -16.82
N ASP A 381 -33.26 25.57 -17.39
CA ASP A 381 -34.22 26.64 -17.14
C ASP A 381 -35.41 26.04 -16.39
N TRP A 382 -35.46 26.34 -15.09
CA TRP A 382 -36.46 25.80 -14.20
C TRP A 382 -37.84 26.37 -14.46
N GLN A 383 -37.92 27.65 -14.82
CA GLN A 383 -39.18 28.34 -15.04
C GLN A 383 -39.82 27.88 -16.34
N GLU A 384 -39.05 27.81 -17.42
CA GLU A 384 -39.54 27.41 -18.75
C GLU A 384 -39.50 25.90 -18.98
N ARG A 385 -39.03 25.12 -17.99
CA ARG A 385 -38.93 23.65 -18.01
C ARG A 385 -38.22 23.13 -19.27
N ARG A 386 -37.00 23.61 -19.49
CA ARG A 386 -36.21 23.29 -20.70
C ARG A 386 -34.73 23.14 -20.38
N ILE A 387 -34.04 22.35 -21.20
CA ILE A 387 -32.61 22.04 -21.09
C ILE A 387 -31.92 22.53 -22.36
N GLY A 388 -30.84 23.27 -22.20
CA GLY A 388 -30.03 23.82 -23.28
C GLY A 388 -28.72 23.05 -23.42
N PHE A 389 -28.35 22.68 -24.65
CA PHE A 389 -27.04 22.12 -24.94
C PHE A 389 -26.26 22.99 -25.93
N ALA A 390 -24.95 23.12 -25.71
CA ALA A 390 -24.01 23.71 -26.64
C ALA A 390 -22.65 22.98 -26.53
N PRO A 391 -21.87 22.82 -27.62
CA PRO A 391 -20.50 22.32 -27.50
C PRO A 391 -19.68 23.24 -26.60
N VAL A 392 -18.87 22.67 -25.70
CA VAL A 392 -17.98 23.46 -24.85
C VAL A 392 -16.93 24.18 -25.73
N ALA A 393 -16.69 25.47 -25.46
CA ALA A 393 -15.67 26.23 -26.16
C ALA A 393 -14.29 25.59 -25.95
N GLN A 394 -13.64 25.16 -27.04
CA GLN A 394 -12.23 24.80 -26.98
C GLN A 394 -11.46 26.04 -26.52
N ARG A 395 -10.76 25.96 -25.38
CA ARG A 395 -9.79 26.99 -25.00
C ARG A 395 -8.78 27.10 -26.14
N ARG A 396 -8.93 28.11 -27.01
CA ARG A 396 -7.81 28.60 -27.79
C ARG A 396 -6.79 29.06 -26.77
N VAL A 397 -5.69 28.33 -26.66
CA VAL A 397 -4.48 28.87 -26.07
C VAL A 397 -4.03 29.97 -27.02
N GLN A 398 -4.57 31.18 -26.85
CA GLN A 398 -3.91 32.38 -27.34
C GLN A 398 -2.63 32.49 -26.51
N LEU A 399 -1.50 32.23 -27.16
CA LEU A 399 -0.17 32.58 -26.69
C LEU A 399 -0.08 34.11 -26.56
N GLY A 400 -0.69 34.64 -25.50
CA GLY A 400 -0.31 35.92 -24.94
C GLY A 400 0.95 35.70 -24.11
N ALA A 401 1.98 36.50 -24.36
CA ALA A 401 3.25 36.45 -23.65
C ALA A 401 3.03 36.29 -22.14
N MET A 402 3.54 35.19 -21.59
CA MET A 402 3.39 34.85 -20.18
C MET A 402 4.40 35.67 -19.38
N GLU A 403 3.97 36.77 -18.76
CA GLU A 403 4.74 37.37 -17.68
C GLU A 403 4.83 36.36 -16.53
N ALA A 404 6.06 36.18 -16.01
CA ALA A 404 6.38 35.21 -14.98
C ALA A 404 5.52 35.43 -13.72
N PRO A 405 5.00 34.37 -13.08
CA PRO A 405 4.13 34.51 -11.93
C PRO A 405 4.92 35.00 -10.70
N HIS A 406 4.37 35.99 -10.00
CA HIS A 406 4.94 36.69 -8.85
C HIS A 406 5.44 35.79 -7.69
N TRP A 407 5.02 34.53 -7.61
CA TRP A 407 5.47 33.58 -6.58
C TRP A 407 6.92 33.09 -6.79
N LEU A 408 7.42 33.08 -8.03
CA LEU A 408 8.83 32.81 -8.33
C LEU A 408 9.71 33.96 -7.81
N GLY A 409 9.24 35.21 -7.89
CA GLY A 409 9.90 36.38 -7.31
C GLY A 409 9.96 36.33 -5.78
N HIS A 410 8.89 35.91 -5.12
CA HIS A 410 8.84 35.82 -3.65
C HIS A 410 9.69 34.68 -3.08
N LEU A 411 9.75 33.52 -3.75
CA LEU A 411 10.65 32.42 -3.38
C LEU A 411 12.12 32.78 -3.62
N VAL A 412 12.41 33.52 -4.69
CA VAL A 412 13.74 34.04 -4.98
C VAL A 412 14.14 35.15 -4.00
N GLU A 413 13.23 36.06 -3.59
CA GLU A 413 13.52 37.11 -2.59
C GLU A 413 13.67 36.55 -1.17
N VAL A 414 12.90 35.54 -0.78
CA VAL A 414 13.06 34.86 0.52
C VAL A 414 14.36 34.05 0.52
N ALA A 415 14.67 33.32 -0.56
CA ALA A 415 15.95 32.62 -0.71
C ALA A 415 17.14 33.58 -0.73
N ILE A 416 17.04 34.72 -1.41
CA ILE A 416 18.07 35.77 -1.45
C ILE A 416 18.20 36.45 -0.07
N SER A 417 17.11 36.70 0.66
CA SER A 417 17.16 37.31 2.00
C SER A 417 17.82 36.37 3.02
N HIS A 418 17.52 35.06 2.96
CA HIS A 418 18.19 34.07 3.79
C HIS A 418 19.65 33.84 3.37
N LEU A 419 19.98 33.88 2.06
CA LEU A 419 21.36 33.86 1.58
C LEU A 419 22.14 35.11 1.99
N GLN A 420 21.52 36.30 1.95
CA GLN A 420 22.13 37.57 2.35
C GLN A 420 22.34 37.66 3.86
N LEU A 421 21.44 37.08 4.65
CA LEU A 421 21.61 36.97 6.11
C LEU A 421 22.73 35.97 6.45
N ALA A 422 22.81 34.84 5.73
CA ALA A 422 23.92 33.89 5.85
C ALA A 422 25.26 34.50 5.39
N LEU A 423 25.27 35.29 4.31
CA LEU A 423 26.45 36.03 3.84
C LEU A 423 26.85 37.14 4.83
N LYS A 424 25.90 37.88 5.43
CA LYS A 424 26.18 38.87 6.47
C LYS A 424 26.80 38.23 7.71
N ASN A 425 26.29 37.07 8.13
CA ASN A 425 26.84 36.33 9.27
C ASN A 425 28.24 35.74 8.97
N LEU A 426 28.49 35.30 7.73
CA LEU A 426 29.83 34.87 7.28
C LEU A 426 30.81 36.04 7.11
N GLN A 427 30.36 37.21 6.62
CA GLN A 427 31.17 38.42 6.50
C GLN A 427 31.49 39.04 7.86
N ALA A 428 30.57 38.96 8.83
CA ALA A 428 30.80 39.33 10.23
C ALA A 428 31.84 38.43 10.90
N ALA A 429 31.88 37.14 10.56
CA ALA A 429 32.92 36.21 11.03
C ALA A 429 34.29 36.43 10.36
N SER A 430 34.35 37.07 9.18
CA SER A 430 35.60 37.37 8.46
C SER A 430 36.28 38.68 8.86
N LYS A 431 35.65 39.50 9.73
CA LYS A 431 36.19 40.79 10.21
C LYS A 431 36.97 40.68 11.53
N VAL A 432 37.71 39.59 11.72
CA VAL A 432 38.79 39.55 12.71
C VAL A 432 40.10 39.86 11.97
N LYS A 433 40.71 40.97 12.33
CA LYS A 433 41.92 41.55 11.72
C LYS A 433 43.12 40.60 11.94
N PRO A 434 44.00 40.38 10.95
CA PRO A 434 45.20 39.57 11.15
C PRO A 434 46.19 40.32 12.05
N ILE A 435 46.73 39.61 13.04
CA ILE A 435 47.78 40.07 13.94
C ILE A 435 49.09 40.23 13.13
N SER A 436 49.79 41.35 13.33
CA SER A 436 51.06 41.69 12.67
C SER A 436 52.24 40.93 13.28
N GLU A 437 53.27 40.69 12.46
CA GLU A 437 54.53 39.98 12.78
C GLU A 437 55.33 40.51 14.01
N GLU A 438 54.92 41.63 14.63
CA GLU A 438 55.52 42.16 15.86
C GLU A 438 54.92 41.59 17.15
N GLU A 439 53.71 41.01 17.12
CA GLU A 439 53.10 40.33 18.29
C GLU A 439 53.37 38.81 18.31
N SER A 440 53.97 38.27 17.24
CA SER A 440 54.43 36.89 17.18
C SER A 440 55.79 36.67 17.87
N GLN A 441 56.54 37.74 18.14
CA GLN A 441 57.88 37.67 18.74
C GLN A 441 57.88 37.86 20.26
N THR A 442 56.77 38.28 20.87
CA THR A 442 56.65 38.53 22.32
C THR A 442 56.11 37.33 23.12
N LEU A 443 55.60 36.29 22.45
CA LEU A 443 55.13 35.05 23.09
C LEU A 443 56.12 33.88 22.97
N ILE A 444 57.26 34.09 22.30
CA ILE A 444 58.37 33.12 22.23
C ILE A 444 59.44 33.42 23.32
N ASP A 445 59.38 34.58 23.98
CA ASP A 445 60.38 35.03 24.99
C ASP A 445 59.90 34.99 26.46
N ILE A 446 58.73 34.41 26.76
CA ILE A 446 58.32 34.15 28.14
C ILE A 446 58.03 32.67 28.31
N GLY A 447 59.08 31.90 28.59
CA GLY A 447 58.94 30.49 28.93
C GLY A 447 60.19 29.63 28.82
N SER A 448 61.35 30.18 28.49
CA SER A 448 62.63 29.56 28.80
C SER A 448 63.17 30.11 30.12
N GLU A 449 62.69 29.60 31.24
CA GLU A 449 63.52 29.51 32.44
C GLU A 449 62.98 28.44 33.40
N ILE A 450 63.92 27.66 33.93
CA ILE A 450 63.81 26.60 34.95
C ILE A 450 63.80 25.17 34.38
N CYS A 451 65.01 24.71 34.02
CA CYS A 451 65.47 23.38 34.39
C CYS A 451 66.12 23.51 35.78
N ASP A 452 65.59 22.81 36.79
CA ASP A 452 66.25 21.72 37.52
C ASP A 452 65.38 21.33 38.75
N VAL A 453 65.67 20.17 39.33
CA VAL A 453 65.16 19.61 40.60
C VAL A 453 64.07 18.55 40.46
N SER A 454 64.57 17.32 40.33
CA SER A 454 64.14 16.08 40.99
C SER A 454 62.71 15.59 40.82
N GLY A 455 62.62 14.39 40.24
CA GLY A 455 61.77 13.33 40.76
C GLY A 455 60.28 13.48 40.48
N GLY A 456 59.81 12.89 39.40
CA GLY A 456 58.39 12.71 39.18
C GLY A 456 58.10 12.55 37.70
N LYS A 457 57.73 11.33 37.29
CA LYS A 457 57.10 11.11 35.98
C LYS A 457 55.83 11.96 35.90
N PRO A 458 55.68 12.88 34.93
CA PRO A 458 54.41 13.52 34.67
C PRO A 458 53.70 12.80 33.51
N LEU A 459 52.67 12.07 33.90
CA LEU A 459 51.30 12.13 33.36
C LEU A 459 51.12 12.32 31.85
N ARG A 460 50.63 11.25 31.21
CA ARG A 460 49.78 11.32 30.02
C ARG A 460 48.38 11.84 30.41
N PRO A 461 47.82 12.82 29.68
CA PRO A 461 46.37 13.01 29.57
C PRO A 461 45.94 12.67 28.12
N THR A 462 45.38 11.50 27.82
CA THR A 462 43.98 11.04 27.98
C THR A 462 42.96 11.73 27.08
N ALA A 463 42.17 10.87 26.41
CA ALA A 463 41.19 11.11 25.37
C ALA A 463 39.93 11.87 25.84
N PRO A 464 39.15 12.47 24.91
CA PRO A 464 37.75 12.85 25.16
C PRO A 464 36.82 11.61 25.07
N PRO A 465 35.62 11.68 25.67
CA PRO A 465 35.05 10.58 26.46
C PRO A 465 34.20 9.57 25.66
N VAL A 466 34.21 8.35 26.17
CA VAL A 466 33.29 7.23 25.90
C VAL A 466 32.03 7.47 26.75
N PRO A 467 30.80 7.11 26.32
CA PRO A 467 29.68 7.06 27.25
C PRO A 467 29.95 5.97 28.30
N ASP A 468 30.01 6.38 29.56
CA ASP A 468 30.24 5.49 30.69
C ASP A 468 29.18 4.37 30.74
N GLY A 469 29.67 3.13 30.87
CA GLY A 469 28.86 2.04 31.40
C GLY A 469 28.48 2.30 32.86
N PRO A 470 27.54 1.53 33.41
CA PRO A 470 27.04 1.76 34.76
C PRO A 470 28.17 1.67 35.80
N THR A 471 28.11 2.53 36.82
CA THR A 471 29.09 2.60 37.92
C THR A 471 28.96 1.42 38.89
N GLU A 472 29.98 1.18 39.73
CA GLU A 472 29.97 0.11 40.75
C GLU A 472 28.88 0.34 41.83
N GLU A 473 28.50 1.59 42.11
CA GLU A 473 27.28 1.90 42.90
C GLU A 473 25.97 1.54 42.17
N GLN A 474 25.99 1.47 40.82
CA GLN A 474 24.85 1.00 40.01
C GLN A 474 24.87 -0.52 39.80
N MET A 475 26.00 -1.18 40.03
CA MET A 475 26.07 -2.64 40.10
C MET A 475 25.69 -3.15 41.49
N ASP A 476 26.06 -2.43 42.56
CA ASP A 476 25.63 -2.74 43.93
C ASP A 476 24.12 -2.53 44.13
N ALA A 477 23.51 -1.55 43.46
CA ALA A 477 22.04 -1.39 43.45
C ALA A 477 21.29 -2.48 42.66
N ILE A 478 21.97 -3.21 41.77
CA ILE A 478 21.39 -4.35 41.04
C ILE A 478 21.64 -5.66 41.82
N GLU A 479 22.73 -5.74 42.59
CA GLU A 479 23.02 -6.85 43.49
C GLU A 479 22.19 -6.80 44.81
N GLU A 480 21.70 -5.63 45.21
CA GLU A 480 20.77 -5.47 46.34
C GLU A 480 19.30 -5.80 45.98
N VAL A 481 18.92 -5.69 44.69
CA VAL A 481 17.58 -6.07 44.19
C VAL A 481 17.45 -7.57 43.92
N TRP A 482 18.53 -8.25 43.53
CA TRP A 482 18.52 -9.71 43.37
C TRP A 482 18.66 -10.49 44.68
N ASN A 483 19.10 -9.86 45.77
CA ASN A 483 19.21 -10.47 47.09
C ASN A 483 17.98 -10.24 48.01
N GLN A 484 16.89 -9.65 47.51
CA GLN A 484 15.63 -9.44 48.26
C GLN A 484 14.44 -10.29 47.77
N ILE A 485 14.66 -11.25 46.87
CA ILE A 485 13.66 -12.26 46.50
C ILE A 485 14.29 -13.66 46.62
N ASP A 486 14.68 -14.02 47.83
CA ASP A 486 14.46 -15.34 48.42
C ASP A 486 15.17 -15.40 49.78
N ASP A 487 14.42 -15.16 50.87
CA ASP A 487 14.59 -15.95 52.09
C ASP A 487 13.41 -15.81 53.07
N GLY A 488 12.82 -16.96 53.40
CA GLY A 488 12.06 -17.25 54.63
C GLY A 488 10.57 -16.90 54.61
N GLY A 489 9.62 -17.79 54.88
CA GLY A 489 9.68 -19.14 55.43
C GLY A 489 8.30 -19.54 56.00
N ASP A 490 8.02 -20.85 55.93
CA ASP A 490 7.14 -21.69 56.76
C ASP A 490 5.78 -21.21 57.26
N ALA A 491 4.74 -21.92 56.79
CA ALA A 491 3.70 -22.43 57.68
C ALA A 491 3.17 -23.78 57.16
N SER A 492 3.41 -24.79 58.00
CA SER A 492 2.75 -26.09 58.07
C SER A 492 1.25 -26.08 57.79
N ASP A 493 0.80 -26.92 56.84
CA ASP A 493 -0.24 -27.96 57.03
C ASP A 493 -0.51 -28.69 55.70
N ALA A 494 -0.39 -30.03 55.73
CA ALA A 494 -0.56 -30.96 54.61
C ALA A 494 -2.06 -31.33 54.40
N PRO A 495 -2.52 -32.04 53.32
CA PRO A 495 -2.01 -33.36 52.93
C PRO A 495 -1.92 -33.74 51.43
N SER A 496 -0.95 -34.60 51.17
CA SER A 496 -0.83 -35.68 50.18
C SER A 496 -2.00 -35.99 49.22
N ASN A 497 -1.70 -36.07 47.91
CA ASN A 497 -1.75 -37.35 47.18
C ASN A 497 -1.21 -37.22 45.73
N TYR A 498 -0.68 -38.34 45.24
CA TYR A 498 -0.23 -38.64 43.86
C TYR A 498 1.21 -38.29 43.47
N SER A 499 2.13 -39.04 44.08
CA SER A 499 3.31 -39.56 43.39
C SER A 499 2.96 -40.82 42.59
N LYS A 500 3.20 -40.80 41.27
CA LYS A 500 3.53 -41.98 40.44
C LYS A 500 3.86 -41.54 39.03
N TYR A 501 5.15 -41.36 38.75
CA TYR A 501 5.87 -41.92 37.59
C TYR A 501 7.36 -41.59 37.78
N SER A 502 8.04 -42.47 38.50
CA SER A 502 9.50 -42.54 38.53
C SER A 502 9.95 -43.30 37.29
N THR A 503 10.52 -42.62 36.30
CA THR A 503 11.42 -43.25 35.34
C THR A 503 12.80 -43.36 35.98
N LYS A 504 13.28 -44.59 36.17
CA LYS A 504 14.63 -44.87 36.68
C LYS A 504 15.68 -44.12 35.86
N SER A 505 16.51 -43.33 36.53
CA SER A 505 17.75 -42.79 35.98
C SER A 505 18.72 -43.94 35.70
N THR A 506 18.86 -44.35 34.44
CA THR A 506 19.87 -45.32 34.00
C THR A 506 21.27 -44.73 34.20
N SER A 507 22.20 -45.50 34.77
CA SER A 507 23.57 -45.03 34.99
C SER A 507 24.29 -44.81 33.65
N LEU A 508 25.14 -43.77 33.53
CA LEU A 508 25.90 -43.47 32.29
C LEU A 508 26.65 -44.69 31.71
N PRO A 509 27.25 -45.59 32.52
CA PRO A 509 27.88 -46.82 32.01
C PRO A 509 26.88 -47.78 31.33
N GLU A 510 25.67 -47.94 31.88
CA GLU A 510 24.62 -48.78 31.28
C GLU A 510 24.07 -48.16 29.98
N ALA A 511 23.95 -46.83 29.92
CA ALA A 511 23.50 -46.11 28.72
C ALA A 511 24.54 -46.15 27.57
N LEU A 512 25.84 -46.13 27.89
CA LEU A 512 26.92 -46.27 26.90
C LEU A 512 27.03 -47.72 26.38
N ALA A 513 26.86 -48.71 27.26
CA ALA A 513 26.90 -50.12 26.89
C ALA A 513 25.72 -50.52 25.97
N GLN A 514 24.50 -50.02 26.24
CA GLN A 514 23.33 -50.29 25.40
C GLN A 514 23.41 -49.64 24.00
N ASN A 515 24.16 -48.54 23.84
CA ASN A 515 24.22 -47.74 22.61
C ASN A 515 25.54 -47.86 21.83
N ARG A 516 26.31 -48.94 22.06
CA ARG A 516 27.64 -49.13 21.47
C ARG A 516 27.65 -49.09 19.93
N SER A 517 26.63 -49.64 19.27
CA SER A 517 26.49 -49.58 17.81
C SER A 517 26.28 -48.16 17.30
N MET A 518 25.53 -47.33 18.05
CA MET A 518 25.25 -45.95 17.69
C MET A 518 26.48 -45.03 17.85
N LEU A 519 27.38 -45.35 18.77
CA LEU A 519 28.65 -44.64 18.96
C LEU A 519 29.67 -44.93 17.85
N ILE A 520 29.62 -46.13 17.26
CA ILE A 520 30.40 -46.48 16.08
C ILE A 520 29.81 -45.79 14.83
N ASP A 521 28.47 -45.77 14.69
CA ASP A 521 27.81 -45.03 13.61
C ASP A 521 28.12 -43.52 13.67
N LEU A 522 28.20 -42.96 14.89
CA LEU A 522 28.60 -41.57 15.09
C LEU A 522 30.06 -41.31 14.68
N PHE A 523 30.98 -42.24 14.94
CA PHE A 523 32.36 -42.11 14.47
C PHE A 523 32.40 -41.98 12.95
N HIS A 524 31.67 -42.83 12.24
CA HIS A 524 31.57 -42.76 10.77
C HIS A 524 30.83 -41.52 10.26
N LYS A 525 29.90 -40.95 11.04
CA LYS A 525 29.26 -39.67 10.71
C LYS A 525 30.18 -38.48 10.92
N LEU A 526 31.08 -38.54 11.90
CA LEU A 526 32.05 -37.50 12.21
C LEU A 526 33.28 -37.52 11.28
N ASP A 527 33.64 -38.70 10.76
CA ASP A 527 34.63 -38.94 9.69
C ASP A 527 34.03 -38.54 8.33
N LEU A 528 34.02 -37.24 8.06
CA LEU A 528 33.31 -36.63 6.93
C LEU A 528 33.97 -36.99 5.60
N ASP A 529 35.29 -37.15 5.60
CA ASP A 529 36.05 -37.53 4.41
C ASP A 529 36.16 -39.06 4.22
N LYS A 530 35.59 -39.84 5.16
CA LYS A 530 35.62 -41.32 5.19
C LYS A 530 37.04 -41.89 5.19
N SER A 531 38.00 -41.16 5.71
CA SER A 531 39.39 -41.59 5.80
C SER A 531 39.62 -42.68 6.86
N GLY A 532 38.60 -42.96 7.70
CA GLY A 532 38.63 -43.96 8.76
C GLY A 532 39.24 -43.44 10.06
N VAL A 533 39.56 -42.15 10.14
CA VAL A 533 40.20 -41.48 11.27
C VAL A 533 39.61 -40.08 11.45
N ILE A 534 39.36 -39.66 12.69
CA ILE A 534 38.82 -38.32 12.96
C ILE A 534 39.98 -37.36 13.23
N ASP A 535 40.11 -36.31 12.43
CA ASP A 535 41.12 -35.28 12.64
C ASP A 535 40.65 -34.12 13.56
N ALA A 536 41.57 -33.19 13.87
CA ALA A 536 41.27 -32.05 14.72
C ALA A 536 40.21 -31.10 14.13
N ALA A 537 40.09 -31.02 12.80
CA ALA A 537 39.11 -30.17 12.13
C ALA A 537 37.72 -30.81 12.16
N GLU A 538 37.61 -32.10 11.90
CA GLU A 538 36.39 -32.90 12.01
C GLU A 538 35.87 -32.92 13.45
N LEU A 539 36.76 -33.12 14.44
CA LEU A 539 36.39 -33.09 15.85
C LEU A 539 35.86 -31.71 16.30
N ARG A 540 36.42 -30.60 15.78
CA ARG A 540 35.90 -29.23 16.02
C ARG A 540 34.51 -29.02 15.42
N ARG A 541 34.22 -29.63 14.27
CA ARG A 541 32.90 -29.57 13.62
C ARG A 541 31.89 -30.38 14.41
N GLY A 542 32.24 -31.60 14.80
CA GLY A 542 31.42 -32.45 15.68
C GLY A 542 31.06 -31.76 17.00
N LEU A 543 32.04 -31.11 17.66
CA LEU A 543 31.79 -30.35 18.88
C LEU A 543 30.81 -29.19 18.68
N ARG A 544 30.89 -28.48 17.56
CA ARG A 544 29.93 -27.40 17.23
C ARG A 544 28.52 -27.94 17.01
N ALA A 545 28.39 -29.06 16.30
CA ALA A 545 27.10 -29.70 16.05
C ALA A 545 26.40 -30.14 17.35
N VAL A 546 27.17 -30.45 18.40
CA VAL A 546 26.64 -30.78 19.74
C VAL A 546 26.60 -29.60 20.73
N GLY A 547 26.69 -28.36 20.23
CA GLY A 547 26.59 -27.14 21.05
C GLY A 547 27.77 -26.90 21.99
N GLN A 548 28.93 -27.50 21.74
CA GLN A 548 30.14 -27.37 22.55
C GLN A 548 31.18 -26.45 21.89
N HIS A 549 31.96 -25.74 22.71
CA HIS A 549 32.94 -24.76 22.23
C HIS A 549 34.09 -25.45 21.45
N PRO A 550 34.39 -25.04 20.19
CA PRO A 550 35.36 -25.74 19.32
C PRO A 550 36.80 -25.71 19.84
N GLY A 551 37.17 -24.73 20.67
CA GLY A 551 38.47 -24.67 21.34
C GLY A 551 38.78 -25.86 22.27
N ARG A 552 37.77 -26.67 22.64
CA ARG A 552 37.96 -27.91 23.41
C ARG A 552 38.50 -29.07 22.58
N ALA A 553 38.42 -29.00 21.26
CA ALA A 553 38.85 -30.06 20.36
C ALA A 553 40.31 -30.46 20.56
N HIS A 554 41.21 -29.50 20.77
CA HIS A 554 42.62 -29.82 21.01
C HIS A 554 42.86 -30.61 22.30
N ARG A 555 42.08 -30.33 23.36
CA ARG A 555 42.18 -31.08 24.62
C ARG A 555 41.59 -32.47 24.48
N LEU A 556 40.45 -32.59 23.79
CA LEU A 556 39.82 -33.88 23.49
C LEU A 556 40.71 -34.74 22.59
N LEU A 557 41.22 -34.19 21.50
CA LEU A 557 42.18 -34.86 20.63
C LEU A 557 43.40 -35.33 21.42
N ALA A 558 44.03 -34.45 22.20
CA ALA A 558 45.19 -34.82 23.03
C ALA A 558 44.90 -35.86 24.13
N THR A 559 43.63 -36.12 24.44
CA THR A 559 43.23 -37.13 25.43
C THR A 559 42.77 -38.43 24.77
N LEU A 560 42.17 -38.37 23.58
CA LEU A 560 41.62 -39.51 22.84
C LEU A 560 42.64 -40.15 21.90
N ASP A 561 43.53 -39.36 21.31
CA ASP A 561 44.66 -39.82 20.48
C ASP A 561 45.75 -40.40 21.39
N THR A 562 45.75 -41.73 21.52
CA THR A 562 46.60 -42.45 22.47
C THR A 562 48.00 -42.66 21.89
N ASN A 563 48.09 -42.80 20.56
CA ASN A 563 49.34 -42.99 19.83
C ASN A 563 50.05 -41.66 19.44
N LYS A 564 49.40 -40.52 19.67
CA LYS A 564 49.87 -39.14 19.42
C LYS A 564 50.15 -38.82 17.95
N ASN A 565 49.44 -39.45 17.02
CA ASN A 565 49.60 -39.21 15.59
C ASN A 565 48.83 -37.98 15.07
N GLY A 566 48.09 -37.30 15.95
CA GLY A 566 47.29 -36.11 15.65
C GLY A 566 45.91 -36.42 15.10
N LYS A 567 45.48 -37.68 15.10
CA LYS A 567 44.19 -38.18 14.61
C LYS A 567 43.62 -39.20 15.60
N ILE A 568 42.32 -39.44 15.55
CA ILE A 568 41.65 -40.42 16.43
C ILE A 568 41.19 -41.59 15.58
N GLU A 569 41.77 -42.76 15.81
CA GLU A 569 41.34 -44.00 15.16
C GLU A 569 40.11 -44.59 15.85
N LEU A 570 39.30 -45.38 15.13
CA LEU A 570 38.09 -46.01 15.68
C LEU A 570 38.40 -46.87 16.93
N ALA A 571 39.56 -47.53 16.94
CA ALA A 571 40.01 -48.33 18.09
C ALA A 571 40.30 -47.46 19.32
N GLU A 572 40.90 -46.28 19.13
CA GLU A 572 41.20 -45.32 20.20
C GLU A 572 39.91 -44.65 20.72
N TRP A 573 38.99 -44.35 19.81
CA TRP A 573 37.65 -43.82 20.12
C TRP A 573 36.86 -44.78 21.02
N VAL A 574 36.76 -46.06 20.64
CA VAL A 574 36.04 -47.08 21.42
C VAL A 574 36.73 -47.34 22.75
N SER A 575 38.06 -47.47 22.78
CA SER A 575 38.85 -47.66 24.00
C SER A 575 38.66 -46.51 25.00
N SER A 576 38.60 -45.27 24.51
CA SER A 576 38.40 -44.09 25.34
C SER A 576 37.01 -44.03 25.97
N ILE A 577 35.98 -44.42 25.23
CA ILE A 577 34.61 -44.49 25.76
C ILE A 577 34.46 -45.63 26.77
N ASP A 578 35.04 -46.80 26.48
CA ASP A 578 35.04 -47.95 27.40
C ASP A 578 35.80 -47.63 28.70
N SER A 579 36.84 -46.78 28.64
CA SER A 579 37.57 -46.32 29.83
C SER A 579 36.74 -45.43 30.75
N VAL A 580 35.77 -44.68 30.22
CA VAL A 580 34.82 -43.85 31.00
C VAL A 580 33.78 -44.73 31.72
N ALA A 581 33.43 -45.87 31.15
CA ALA A 581 32.51 -46.83 31.77
C ALA A 581 33.11 -47.56 32.99
N VAL A 582 34.46 -47.62 33.09
CA VAL A 582 35.17 -48.47 34.07
C VAL A 582 35.88 -47.67 35.20
N ARG A 583 36.10 -46.35 35.07
CA ARG A 583 36.88 -45.58 36.08
C ARG A 583 36.19 -44.32 36.62
N GLU A 584 35.82 -44.36 37.90
CA GLU A 584 35.54 -43.20 38.75
C GLU A 584 36.82 -42.41 39.05
N ARG A 585 37.33 -41.59 38.12
CA ARG A 585 37.98 -40.29 38.42
C ARG A 585 38.59 -39.61 37.19
N ARG A 586 38.21 -38.33 37.06
CA ARG A 586 38.92 -37.22 36.38
C ARG A 586 39.11 -37.35 34.86
N SER A 587 38.03 -37.12 34.11
CA SER A 587 38.07 -36.20 32.97
C SER A 587 36.66 -35.67 32.69
N GLY A 588 36.28 -34.57 33.35
CA GLY A 588 34.97 -33.95 33.14
C GLY A 588 34.71 -33.51 31.68
N THR A 589 35.75 -33.45 30.86
CA THR A 589 35.67 -33.08 29.43
C THR A 589 35.17 -34.23 28.56
N ILE A 590 35.61 -35.48 28.79
CA ILE A 590 35.12 -36.64 28.02
C ILE A 590 33.72 -37.02 28.48
N GLU A 591 33.44 -36.96 29.78
CA GLU A 591 32.13 -37.32 30.33
C GLU A 591 31.02 -36.33 29.92
N SER A 592 31.34 -35.03 29.85
CA SER A 592 30.40 -34.03 29.33
C SER A 592 30.18 -34.16 27.82
N PHE A 593 31.23 -34.50 27.06
CA PHE A 593 31.13 -34.77 25.64
C PHE A 593 30.30 -36.03 25.33
N ALA A 594 30.54 -37.13 26.04
CA ALA A 594 29.78 -38.38 25.90
C ALA A 594 28.30 -38.20 26.28
N ARG A 595 28.00 -37.46 27.37
CA ARG A 595 26.61 -37.15 27.75
C ARG A 595 25.88 -36.28 26.72
N ALA A 596 26.55 -35.26 26.18
CA ALA A 596 25.97 -34.39 25.15
C ALA A 596 25.63 -35.18 23.88
N ILE A 597 26.53 -36.07 23.47
CA ILE A 597 26.33 -36.97 22.32
C ILE A 597 25.15 -37.92 22.53
N VAL A 598 25.09 -38.61 23.67
CA VAL A 598 24.01 -39.57 23.95
C VAL A 598 22.65 -38.86 23.99
N LYS A 599 22.59 -37.66 24.59
CA LYS A 599 21.36 -36.85 24.65
C LYS A 599 20.86 -36.46 23.26
N GLN A 600 21.77 -36.10 22.35
CA GLN A 600 21.41 -35.61 21.03
C GLN A 600 21.15 -36.73 20.03
N ALA A 601 21.82 -37.87 20.19
CA ALA A 601 21.56 -39.07 19.41
C ALA A 601 20.19 -39.72 19.78
N GLN A 602 19.74 -39.62 21.04
CA GLN A 602 18.37 -39.97 21.44
C GLN A 602 17.31 -39.03 20.84
N ALA A 603 17.66 -37.80 20.48
CA ALA A 603 16.78 -36.82 19.85
C ALA A 603 16.71 -36.93 18.31
N GLY A 604 17.44 -37.87 17.69
CA GLY A 604 17.36 -38.19 16.26
C GLY A 604 17.87 -37.11 15.29
N THR A 605 18.48 -36.03 15.77
CA THR A 605 18.80 -34.82 14.99
C THR A 605 20.29 -34.47 15.09
N LEU A 606 21.14 -35.22 14.38
CA LEU A 606 22.53 -34.83 14.17
C LEU A 606 22.78 -34.64 12.67
N VAL A 607 22.40 -33.47 12.16
CA VAL A 607 22.70 -33.04 10.79
C VAL A 607 24.07 -32.35 10.82
N LEU A 608 25.10 -33.01 10.30
CA LEU A 608 26.42 -32.42 10.10
C LEU A 608 26.41 -31.75 8.72
N SER A 609 26.26 -30.42 8.68
CA SER A 609 26.38 -29.67 7.41
C SER A 609 27.82 -29.72 6.91
N GLN A 610 28.01 -29.97 5.62
CA GLN A 610 29.29 -29.79 4.94
C GLN A 610 29.57 -28.29 4.78
N ASP A 611 29.99 -27.62 5.86
CA ASP A 611 30.52 -26.27 5.71
C ASP A 611 31.92 -26.40 5.07
N GLU A 612 32.03 -26.19 3.76
CA GLU A 612 33.33 -26.04 3.08
C GLU A 612 34.17 -24.97 3.80
N GLU A 613 35.47 -25.22 4.00
CA GLU A 613 36.35 -24.28 4.68
C GLU A 613 36.32 -22.91 3.99
N LYS A 614 35.71 -21.92 4.65
CA LYS A 614 35.83 -20.52 4.26
C LYS A 614 37.31 -20.15 4.28
N GLY A 615 37.93 -20.03 3.10
CA GLY A 615 39.26 -19.46 3.00
C GLY A 615 39.28 -18.11 3.74
N TRP A 616 40.32 -17.86 4.54
CA TRP A 616 40.45 -16.75 5.51
C TRP A 616 40.15 -15.34 4.93
N PHE A 617 40.02 -15.20 3.61
CA PHE A 617 39.76 -13.93 2.92
C PHE A 617 38.58 -13.95 1.93
N MET A 618 37.59 -14.84 2.08
CA MET A 618 36.38 -14.82 1.24
C MET A 618 35.23 -14.08 1.94
N LEU A 619 34.64 -13.11 1.25
CA LEU A 619 33.45 -12.36 1.65
C LEU A 619 32.21 -13.08 1.11
N SER A 620 31.23 -13.30 1.99
CA SER A 620 29.92 -13.75 1.56
C SER A 620 29.19 -12.63 0.80
N PHE A 621 28.59 -12.93 -0.35
CA PHE A 621 27.74 -11.98 -1.06
C PHE A 621 26.47 -11.63 -0.28
N ARG A 622 26.11 -12.44 0.73
CA ARG A 622 25.03 -12.18 1.71
C ARG A 622 25.48 -11.31 2.88
N SER A 623 26.75 -10.93 2.96
CA SER A 623 27.28 -10.11 4.07
C SER A 623 26.75 -8.67 4.04
N THR A 624 26.31 -8.17 5.19
CA THR A 624 25.91 -6.77 5.39
C THR A 624 27.04 -5.77 5.03
N LYS A 625 28.31 -6.18 5.19
CA LYS A 625 29.46 -5.34 4.82
C LYS A 625 29.59 -5.19 3.31
N ARG A 626 29.35 -6.27 2.55
CA ARG A 626 29.33 -6.23 1.09
C ARG A 626 28.15 -5.40 0.60
N LEU A 627 26.98 -5.58 1.20
CA LEU A 627 25.78 -4.78 0.92
C LEU A 627 26.02 -3.27 1.10
N LEU A 628 26.61 -2.85 2.22
CA LEU A 628 26.90 -1.43 2.47
C LEU A 628 27.88 -0.87 1.42
N TRP A 629 28.88 -1.65 1.02
CA TRP A 629 29.84 -1.30 -0.02
C TRP A 629 29.16 -1.16 -1.40
N ASP A 630 28.26 -2.08 -1.75
CA ASP A 630 27.49 -2.02 -3.00
C ASP A 630 26.56 -0.80 -3.03
N CYS A 631 25.93 -0.45 -1.90
CA CYS A 631 25.16 0.81 -1.78
C CYS A 631 26.04 2.04 -1.97
N PHE A 632 27.24 2.06 -1.37
CA PHE A 632 28.20 3.14 -1.54
C PHE A 632 28.64 3.29 -3.00
N LEU A 633 28.98 2.19 -3.68
CA LEU A 633 29.33 2.22 -5.11
C LEU A 633 28.17 2.65 -6.00
N THR A 634 26.94 2.24 -5.66
CA THR A 634 25.73 2.66 -6.38
C THR A 634 25.54 4.17 -6.29
N LEU A 635 25.82 4.78 -5.13
CA LEU A 635 25.79 6.23 -4.96
C LEU A 635 26.86 6.93 -5.83
N LEU A 636 28.09 6.39 -5.87
CA LEU A 636 29.16 6.93 -6.72
C LEU A 636 28.82 6.81 -8.21
N LEU A 637 28.20 5.70 -8.64
CA LEU A 637 27.72 5.51 -10.00
C LEU A 637 26.64 6.54 -10.36
N MET A 638 25.67 6.76 -9.46
CA MET A 638 24.63 7.77 -9.63
C MET A 638 25.22 9.18 -9.79
N TYR A 639 26.21 9.52 -8.97
CA TYR A 639 26.93 10.78 -9.08
C TYR A 639 27.59 10.92 -10.48
N ILE A 640 28.27 9.88 -10.97
CA ILE A 640 28.87 9.90 -12.31
C ILE A 640 27.80 10.08 -13.40
N ALA A 641 26.69 9.35 -13.36
CA ALA A 641 25.65 9.46 -14.40
C ALA A 641 24.99 10.82 -14.49
N LEU A 642 24.91 11.56 -13.38
CA LEU A 642 24.31 12.89 -13.37
C LEU A 642 25.31 14.00 -13.69
N ILE A 643 26.53 13.91 -13.14
CA ILE A 643 27.48 15.02 -13.22
C ILE A 643 28.38 14.92 -14.47
N LEU A 644 28.75 13.72 -14.91
CA LEU A 644 29.67 13.56 -16.05
C LEU A 644 29.02 13.99 -17.38
N PRO A 645 27.83 13.52 -17.78
CA PRO A 645 27.20 13.95 -19.02
C PRO A 645 26.92 15.45 -19.04
N PHE A 646 26.45 15.99 -17.92
CA PHE A 646 26.23 17.43 -17.75
C PHE A 646 27.51 18.24 -18.00
N ARG A 647 28.64 17.84 -17.40
CA ARG A 647 29.91 18.54 -17.58
C ARG A 647 30.43 18.44 -19.01
N LEU A 648 30.25 17.30 -19.67
CA LEU A 648 30.65 17.12 -21.07
C LEU A 648 29.81 17.96 -22.04
N ALA A 649 28.53 18.16 -21.73
CA ALA A 649 27.60 18.90 -22.57
C ALA A 649 27.72 20.42 -22.44
N PHE A 650 27.93 20.94 -21.22
CA PHE A 650 27.77 22.38 -20.94
C PHE A 650 29.02 23.13 -20.47
N TYR A 651 30.11 22.44 -20.11
CA TYR A 651 31.36 23.08 -19.70
C TYR A 651 32.47 22.86 -20.72
N GLU A 652 33.14 23.95 -21.12
CA GLU A 652 34.41 23.88 -21.83
C GLU A 652 35.48 23.38 -20.85
N LEU A 653 35.86 22.11 -21.02
CA LEU A 653 36.79 21.42 -20.13
C LEU A 653 38.23 21.87 -20.38
N GLU A 654 38.58 23.08 -19.90
CA GLU A 654 39.96 23.59 -19.80
C GLU A 654 40.60 23.38 -18.42
N GLU A 655 39.88 22.78 -17.46
CA GLU A 655 40.45 22.50 -16.13
C GLU A 655 41.35 21.26 -16.16
N GLY A 656 42.64 21.45 -15.83
CA GLY A 656 43.64 20.38 -15.73
C GLY A 656 43.43 19.42 -14.55
N ILE A 657 44.30 18.40 -14.46
CA ILE A 657 44.28 17.33 -13.44
C ILE A 657 44.29 17.86 -11.99
N GLU A 658 44.84 19.06 -11.76
CA GLU A 658 44.94 19.71 -10.45
C GLU A 658 43.61 20.32 -9.95
N SER A 659 42.56 20.32 -10.78
CA SER A 659 41.23 20.79 -10.37
C SER A 659 40.60 19.86 -9.33
N PHE A 660 39.77 20.41 -8.46
CA PHE A 660 39.01 19.65 -7.46
C PHE A 660 38.25 18.46 -8.08
N TRP A 661 37.67 18.67 -9.26
CA TRP A 661 36.93 17.65 -9.99
C TRP A 661 37.81 16.52 -10.52
N GLY A 662 39.03 16.84 -11.00
CA GLY A 662 40.00 15.83 -11.43
C GLY A 662 40.42 14.90 -10.29
N VAL A 663 40.66 15.47 -9.10
CA VAL A 663 40.99 14.69 -7.89
C VAL A 663 39.82 13.80 -7.47
N LEU A 664 38.59 14.34 -7.48
CA LEU A 664 37.39 13.58 -7.11
C LEU A 664 37.13 12.41 -8.07
N GLU A 665 37.27 12.61 -9.39
CA GLU A 665 37.14 11.54 -10.38
C GLU A 665 38.19 10.45 -10.19
N LEU A 666 39.45 10.81 -9.90
CA LEU A 666 40.51 9.84 -9.61
C LEU A 666 40.20 9.00 -8.36
N LEU A 667 39.68 9.62 -7.29
CA LEU A 667 39.28 8.90 -6.08
C LEU A 667 38.16 7.89 -6.37
N ILE A 668 37.18 8.29 -7.17
CA ILE A 668 36.08 7.41 -7.58
C ILE A 668 36.60 6.24 -8.44
N ASP A 669 37.55 6.49 -9.35
CA ASP A 669 38.19 5.45 -10.17
C ASP A 669 38.93 4.43 -9.31
N LEU A 670 39.66 4.91 -8.29
CA LEU A 670 40.33 4.05 -7.31
C LEU A 670 39.34 3.19 -6.51
N CYS A 671 38.16 3.71 -6.17
CA CYS A 671 37.10 2.92 -5.53
C CYS A 671 36.60 1.78 -6.43
N PHE A 672 36.45 2.01 -7.74
CA PHE A 672 36.07 0.93 -8.67
C PHE A 672 37.18 -0.09 -8.90
N VAL A 673 38.45 0.34 -8.92
CA VAL A 673 39.58 -0.60 -8.96
C VAL A 673 39.59 -1.48 -7.71
N PHE A 674 39.32 -0.89 -6.54
CA PHE A 674 39.20 -1.65 -5.29
C PHE A 674 38.01 -2.63 -5.32
N ASP A 675 36.89 -2.25 -5.92
CA ASP A 675 35.75 -3.14 -6.10
C ASP A 675 36.06 -4.38 -6.94
N ILE A 676 36.87 -4.25 -7.99
CA ILE A 676 37.34 -5.41 -8.77
C ILE A 676 38.09 -6.40 -7.87
N ILE A 677 38.97 -5.90 -7.00
CA ILE A 677 39.72 -6.73 -6.03
C ILE A 677 38.75 -7.42 -5.05
N LEU A 678 37.76 -6.69 -4.53
CA LEU A 678 36.75 -7.26 -3.64
C LEU A 678 35.87 -8.30 -4.35
N THR A 679 35.56 -8.10 -5.63
CA THR A 679 34.72 -9.00 -6.42
C THR A 679 35.41 -10.36 -6.63
N PHE A 680 36.73 -10.37 -6.86
CA PHE A 680 37.52 -11.62 -6.86
C PHE A 680 37.49 -12.39 -5.52
N ARG A 681 37.07 -11.73 -4.44
CA ARG A 681 36.98 -12.28 -3.09
C ARG A 681 35.55 -12.39 -2.58
N THR A 682 34.55 -12.16 -3.43
CA THR A 682 33.13 -12.27 -3.06
C THR A 682 32.55 -13.55 -3.66
N SER A 683 31.84 -14.35 -2.86
CA SER A 683 31.15 -15.56 -3.33
C SER A 683 30.04 -15.22 -4.35
N TYR A 684 29.54 -16.23 -5.06
CA TYR A 684 28.39 -16.12 -5.95
C TYR A 684 27.42 -17.28 -5.68
N SER A 685 26.16 -17.12 -6.10
CA SER A 685 25.16 -18.21 -6.08
C SER A 685 25.28 -19.03 -7.36
N ASP A 686 25.35 -20.35 -7.24
CA ASP A 686 25.24 -21.23 -8.40
C ASP A 686 23.77 -21.42 -8.86
N ASP A 687 23.58 -22.19 -9.93
CA ASP A 687 22.27 -22.46 -10.54
C ASP A 687 21.34 -23.28 -9.61
N GLU A 688 21.90 -23.93 -8.57
CA GLU A 688 21.16 -24.69 -7.56
C GLU A 688 20.79 -23.81 -6.33
N GLY A 689 21.25 -22.55 -6.30
CA GLY A 689 20.97 -21.59 -5.23
C GLY A 689 21.97 -21.65 -4.07
N GLU A 690 23.03 -22.44 -4.20
CA GLU A 690 24.06 -22.64 -3.19
C GLU A 690 25.19 -21.61 -3.32
N GLU A 691 25.72 -21.18 -2.16
CA GLU A 691 26.74 -20.14 -2.11
C GLU A 691 28.15 -20.74 -2.26
N VAL A 692 28.82 -20.42 -3.37
CA VAL A 692 30.15 -20.96 -3.69
C VAL A 692 31.26 -20.05 -3.16
N PHE A 693 32.05 -20.55 -2.20
CA PHE A 693 33.18 -19.84 -1.58
C PHE A 693 34.56 -20.17 -2.18
N GLN A 694 34.64 -21.07 -3.15
CA GLN A 694 35.92 -21.51 -3.73
C GLN A 694 36.51 -20.43 -4.66
N TRP A 695 37.62 -19.81 -4.24
CA TRP A 695 38.20 -18.64 -4.93
C TRP A 695 38.56 -18.90 -6.40
N HIS A 696 39.01 -20.10 -6.76
CA HIS A 696 39.31 -20.45 -8.16
C HIS A 696 38.04 -20.42 -9.03
N LYS A 697 36.93 -20.97 -8.52
CA LYS A 697 35.63 -20.98 -9.22
C LYS A 697 35.09 -19.57 -9.35
N VAL A 698 35.15 -18.78 -8.28
CA VAL A 698 34.77 -17.35 -8.26
C VAL A 698 35.56 -16.56 -9.31
N MET A 699 36.88 -16.72 -9.33
CA MET A 699 37.77 -16.02 -10.27
C MET A 699 37.44 -16.36 -11.73
N VAL A 700 37.30 -17.64 -12.07
CA VAL A 700 36.97 -18.08 -13.44
C VAL A 700 35.59 -17.58 -13.86
N HIS A 701 34.61 -17.66 -12.95
CA HIS A 701 33.26 -17.15 -13.19
C HIS A 701 33.28 -15.64 -13.47
N TYR A 702 34.00 -14.85 -12.64
CA TYR A 702 34.09 -13.41 -12.81
C TYR A 702 34.85 -13.00 -14.09
N LEU A 703 35.96 -13.68 -14.42
CA LEU A 703 36.73 -13.44 -15.64
C LEU A 703 35.91 -13.72 -16.92
N ARG A 704 34.99 -14.69 -16.88
CA ARG A 704 34.14 -15.05 -18.02
C ARG A 704 32.95 -14.10 -18.20
N THR A 705 32.52 -13.41 -17.14
CA THR A 705 31.29 -12.61 -17.13
C THR A 705 31.58 -11.11 -17.22
N TRP A 706 31.91 -10.47 -16.10
CA TRP A 706 31.89 -9.00 -15.97
C TRP A 706 33.26 -8.34 -15.87
N PHE A 707 34.32 -9.12 -15.63
CA PHE A 707 35.66 -8.57 -15.40
C PHE A 707 36.12 -7.60 -16.49
N PHE A 708 35.96 -7.95 -17.76
CA PHE A 708 36.43 -7.10 -18.86
C PHE A 708 35.73 -5.74 -18.89
N VAL A 709 34.42 -5.71 -18.65
CA VAL A 709 33.63 -4.48 -18.59
C VAL A 709 34.07 -3.63 -17.38
N ASP A 710 34.24 -4.26 -16.22
CA ASP A 710 34.69 -3.56 -15.00
C ASP A 710 36.09 -2.98 -15.14
N PHE A 711 37.00 -3.76 -15.74
CA PHE A 711 38.38 -3.35 -15.95
C PHE A 711 38.47 -2.14 -16.88
N VAL A 712 37.86 -2.20 -18.07
CA VAL A 712 37.91 -1.10 -19.06
C VAL A 712 37.32 0.20 -18.52
N THR A 713 36.30 0.09 -17.67
CA THR A 713 35.59 1.26 -17.10
C THR A 713 36.23 1.80 -15.81
N ALA A 714 37.01 1.00 -15.09
CA ALA A 714 37.71 1.42 -13.86
C ALA A 714 39.10 2.01 -14.13
N VAL A 715 39.75 1.68 -15.25
CA VAL A 715 41.09 2.17 -15.58
C VAL A 715 41.03 3.67 -15.95
N PRO A 716 41.83 4.54 -15.28
CA PRO A 716 41.88 5.98 -15.57
C PRO A 716 42.71 6.26 -16.83
N LEU A 717 42.19 5.87 -18.00
CA LEU A 717 42.88 5.96 -19.30
C LEU A 717 43.31 7.40 -19.64
N GLU A 718 42.52 8.40 -19.25
CA GLU A 718 42.86 9.82 -19.48
C GLU A 718 44.14 10.23 -18.75
N TYR A 719 44.32 9.79 -17.49
CA TYR A 719 45.51 10.07 -16.71
C TYR A 719 46.76 9.42 -17.31
N ILE A 720 46.64 8.18 -17.77
CA ILE A 720 47.72 7.41 -18.41
C ILE A 720 48.15 8.07 -19.72
N VAL A 721 47.19 8.47 -20.56
CA VAL A 721 47.46 9.08 -21.87
C VAL A 721 48.07 10.48 -21.72
N GLN A 722 47.62 11.29 -20.76
CA GLN A 722 48.18 12.63 -20.52
C GLN A 722 49.64 12.58 -20.02
N ARG A 723 50.01 11.59 -19.19
CA ARG A 723 51.38 11.40 -18.67
C ARG A 723 52.30 10.53 -19.55
N GLY A 724 51.78 9.87 -20.58
CA GLY A 724 52.55 8.99 -21.48
C GLY A 724 53.46 9.73 -22.47
N PRO A 725 54.49 9.03 -23.02
CA PRO A 725 55.43 9.60 -23.99
C PRO A 725 54.71 10.08 -25.26
N SER A 726 55.07 11.26 -25.75
CA SER A 726 54.38 11.93 -26.85
C SER A 726 54.79 11.37 -28.22
N THR A 727 54.34 10.15 -28.54
CA THR A 727 54.38 9.61 -29.92
C THR A 727 53.25 10.20 -30.77
N ASP A 728 53.36 10.19 -32.09
CA ASP A 728 52.44 10.93 -32.97
C ASP A 728 50.97 10.44 -32.89
N GLY A 729 50.74 9.17 -32.59
CA GLY A 729 49.39 8.66 -32.30
C GLY A 729 48.81 9.12 -30.95
N ILE A 730 49.68 9.35 -29.95
CA ILE A 730 49.29 9.83 -28.62
C ILE A 730 48.99 11.33 -28.63
N LYS A 731 49.61 12.12 -29.51
CA LYS A 731 49.29 13.56 -29.68
C LYS A 731 47.87 13.79 -30.20
N LEU A 732 47.38 12.95 -31.12
CA LEU A 732 46.01 13.00 -31.63
C LEU A 732 44.99 12.68 -30.52
N LEU A 733 45.31 11.71 -29.65
CA LEU A 733 44.48 11.33 -28.50
C LEU A 733 44.48 12.39 -27.40
N LYS A 734 45.62 13.06 -27.15
CA LYS A 734 45.77 14.13 -26.13
C LYS A 734 44.91 15.37 -26.41
N GLY A 735 44.54 15.65 -27.68
CA GLY A 735 43.73 16.81 -28.07
C GLY A 735 42.27 16.52 -28.41
N SER A 736 41.84 15.24 -28.43
CA SER A 736 40.50 14.87 -28.89
C SER A 736 39.49 14.71 -27.74
N LYS A 737 38.24 15.15 -27.95
CA LYS A 737 37.10 14.90 -27.04
C LYS A 737 36.79 13.39 -26.87
N VAL A 738 37.42 12.51 -27.66
CA VAL A 738 37.16 11.06 -27.71
C VAL A 738 37.46 10.36 -26.38
N LEU A 739 38.58 10.69 -25.71
CA LEU A 739 38.91 10.08 -24.40
C LEU A 739 37.87 10.41 -23.32
N LYS A 740 37.24 11.58 -23.43
CA LYS A 740 36.20 12.04 -22.51
C LYS A 740 34.86 11.35 -22.78
N VAL A 741 34.55 11.09 -24.05
CA VAL A 741 33.38 10.29 -24.47
C VAL A 741 33.51 8.82 -24.04
N LEU A 742 34.72 8.25 -24.03
CA LEU A 742 34.95 6.88 -23.52
C LEU A 742 34.55 6.72 -22.04
N LYS A 743 34.55 7.80 -21.23
CA LYS A 743 34.04 7.74 -19.85
C LYS A 743 32.54 7.46 -19.78
N LEU A 744 31.78 7.76 -20.85
CA LEU A 744 30.36 7.41 -20.94
C LEU A 744 30.13 5.89 -20.99
N LEU A 745 31.16 5.08 -21.31
CA LEU A 745 31.07 3.62 -21.17
C LEU A 745 30.81 3.17 -19.72
N ARG A 746 31.06 4.03 -18.72
CA ARG A 746 30.66 3.77 -17.33
C ARG A 746 29.15 3.67 -17.16
N ALA A 747 28.35 4.23 -18.08
CA ALA A 747 26.90 4.07 -18.10
C ALA A 747 26.49 2.58 -18.26
N ILE A 748 27.34 1.73 -18.86
CA ILE A 748 27.12 0.28 -18.95
C ILE A 748 27.03 -0.36 -17.56
N LYS A 749 27.68 0.22 -16.53
CA LYS A 749 27.58 -0.27 -15.15
C LYS A 749 26.18 -0.10 -14.55
N PHE A 750 25.32 0.76 -15.09
CA PHE A 750 23.91 0.81 -14.67
C PHE A 750 23.16 -0.47 -15.03
N LEU A 751 23.60 -1.23 -16.04
CA LEU A 751 23.04 -2.56 -16.30
C LEU A 751 23.24 -3.52 -15.12
N LYS A 752 24.26 -3.30 -14.27
CA LYS A 752 24.43 -4.06 -13.03
C LYS A 752 23.37 -3.74 -11.97
N ILE A 753 22.83 -2.51 -11.97
CA ILE A 753 21.72 -2.10 -11.11
C ILE A 753 20.41 -2.71 -11.63
N PHE A 754 20.21 -2.73 -12.95
CA PHE A 754 19.05 -3.38 -13.59
C PHE A 754 19.10 -4.92 -13.59
N GLN A 755 20.29 -5.51 -13.50
CA GLN A 755 20.48 -6.94 -13.21
C GLN A 755 20.20 -7.29 -11.75
N GLY A 756 19.86 -6.31 -10.92
CA GLY A 756 19.35 -6.59 -9.60
C GLY A 756 18.04 -7.38 -9.67
N THR A 757 18.05 -8.62 -9.20
CA THR A 757 17.00 -9.14 -8.32
C THR A 757 17.61 -10.03 -7.25
N GLU A 758 18.62 -9.50 -6.55
CA GLU A 758 18.93 -9.99 -5.21
C GLU A 758 18.86 -8.89 -4.15
N LEU A 759 19.28 -7.65 -4.43
CA LEU A 759 19.02 -6.54 -3.52
C LEU A 759 17.51 -6.20 -3.42
N GLY A 760 16.81 -6.25 -4.56
CA GLY A 760 15.36 -6.04 -4.63
C GLY A 760 14.59 -7.14 -3.91
N SER A 761 14.89 -8.40 -4.22
CA SER A 761 14.28 -9.54 -3.53
C SER A 761 14.70 -9.64 -2.05
N ARG A 762 15.92 -9.26 -1.67
CA ARG A 762 16.33 -9.14 -0.25
C ARG A 762 15.56 -8.05 0.48
N LEU A 763 15.26 -6.92 -0.17
CA LEU A 763 14.39 -5.90 0.41
C LEU A 763 12.95 -6.39 0.52
N GLU A 764 12.46 -7.17 -0.44
CA GLU A 764 11.14 -7.81 -0.37
C GLU A 764 11.05 -8.87 0.74
N ASP A 765 12.08 -9.71 0.91
CA ASP A 765 12.16 -10.74 1.95
C ASP A 765 12.29 -10.15 3.36
N ILE A 766 13.00 -9.02 3.50
CA ILE A 766 13.18 -8.32 4.78
C ILE A 766 11.95 -7.44 5.11
N ILE A 767 11.28 -6.92 4.08
CA ILE A 767 10.13 -6.02 4.22
C ILE A 767 8.86 -6.78 3.87
N LEU A 768 8.41 -7.59 4.84
CA LEU A 768 7.12 -8.32 4.83
C LEU A 768 5.87 -7.43 4.63
N LEU A 769 6.04 -6.11 4.55
CA LEU A 769 4.99 -5.13 4.34
C LEU A 769 4.84 -4.83 2.84
N SER A 770 3.86 -5.48 2.21
CA SER A 770 3.46 -5.28 0.79
C SER A 770 3.16 -3.82 0.41
N ASN A 771 2.94 -2.92 1.37
CA ASN A 771 2.78 -1.49 1.13
C ASN A 771 4.11 -0.78 0.80
N VAL A 772 5.21 -1.22 1.42
CA VAL A 772 6.52 -0.57 1.29
C VAL A 772 7.20 -1.00 -0.01
N THR A 773 7.08 -2.27 -0.38
CA THR A 773 7.61 -2.79 -1.66
C THR A 773 7.01 -2.03 -2.85
N ARG A 774 5.70 -1.78 -2.85
CA ARG A 774 5.00 -0.97 -3.88
C ARG A 774 5.49 0.48 -3.96
N LEU A 775 5.74 1.11 -2.82
CA LEU A 775 6.29 2.48 -2.78
C LEU A 775 7.71 2.52 -3.36
N LEU A 776 8.53 1.51 -3.03
CA LEU A 776 9.89 1.40 -3.55
C LEU A 776 9.90 1.14 -5.07
N GLU A 777 8.97 0.35 -5.60
CA GLU A 777 8.82 0.14 -7.04
C GLU A 777 8.44 1.43 -7.78
N GLY A 778 7.46 2.18 -7.26
CA GLY A 778 7.09 3.48 -7.83
C GLY A 778 8.25 4.49 -7.80
N PHE A 779 8.99 4.53 -6.69
CA PHE A 779 10.18 5.37 -6.56
C PHE A 779 11.29 4.97 -7.55
N ARG A 780 11.51 3.67 -7.76
CA ARG A 780 12.48 3.15 -8.75
C ARG A 780 12.13 3.61 -10.17
N ILE A 781 10.85 3.57 -10.54
CA ILE A 781 10.37 4.06 -11.85
C ILE A 781 10.64 5.56 -11.98
N PHE A 782 10.28 6.35 -10.96
CA PHE A 782 10.51 7.79 -10.95
C PHE A 782 11.98 8.16 -11.15
N VAL A 783 12.90 7.53 -10.39
CA VAL A 783 14.34 7.74 -10.54
C VAL A 783 14.81 7.37 -11.94
N SER A 784 14.31 6.27 -12.51
CA SER A 784 14.65 5.84 -13.87
C SER A 784 14.21 6.86 -14.93
N CYS A 785 13.03 7.47 -14.78
CA CYS A 785 12.56 8.54 -15.67
C CYS A 785 13.49 9.76 -15.62
N CYS A 786 13.85 10.21 -14.42
CA CYS A 786 14.74 11.36 -14.24
C CYS A 786 16.12 11.12 -14.87
N VAL A 787 16.70 9.93 -14.65
CA VAL A 787 18.01 9.58 -15.21
C VAL A 787 17.96 9.49 -16.74
N LEU A 788 16.95 8.82 -17.31
CA LEU A 788 16.83 8.71 -18.77
C LEU A 788 16.65 10.08 -19.43
N GLY A 789 15.75 10.92 -18.88
CA GLY A 789 15.52 12.28 -19.37
C GLY A 789 16.80 13.12 -19.31
N HIS A 790 17.53 13.05 -18.19
CA HIS A 790 18.83 13.72 -18.03
C HIS A 790 19.87 13.26 -19.06
N LEU A 791 20.01 11.94 -19.26
CA LEU A 791 20.99 11.39 -20.19
C LEU A 791 20.72 11.84 -21.62
N LEU A 792 19.46 11.76 -22.08
CA LEU A 792 19.08 12.23 -23.42
C LEU A 792 19.29 13.73 -23.59
N ALA A 793 18.99 14.53 -22.56
CA ALA A 793 19.19 15.97 -22.55
C ALA A 793 20.66 16.39 -22.67
N CYS A 794 21.57 15.63 -22.05
CA CYS A 794 23.01 15.90 -22.11
C CYS A 794 23.67 15.34 -23.36
N LEU A 795 23.20 14.20 -23.89
CA LEU A 795 23.79 13.55 -25.06
C LEU A 795 23.56 14.34 -26.35
N LEU A 796 22.43 15.04 -26.49
CA LEU A 796 22.12 15.82 -27.69
C LEU A 796 23.18 16.91 -27.97
N PRO A 797 23.51 17.83 -27.04
CA PRO A 797 24.59 18.80 -27.25
C PRO A 797 25.99 18.19 -27.45
N ILE A 798 26.26 17.02 -26.86
CA ILE A 798 27.56 16.34 -26.99
C ILE A 798 27.76 15.82 -28.42
N LEU A 799 26.69 15.29 -29.02
CA LEU A 799 26.73 14.65 -30.34
C LEU A 799 26.41 15.62 -31.48
N ALA A 800 25.63 16.66 -31.22
CA ALA A 800 25.23 17.66 -32.20
C ALA A 800 25.50 19.08 -31.67
N GLY A 801 26.67 19.63 -32.03
CA GLY A 801 27.14 20.92 -31.50
C GLY A 801 26.29 22.12 -31.93
N GLY A 802 25.66 22.07 -33.12
CA GLY A 802 24.82 23.15 -33.66
C GLY A 802 23.50 23.37 -32.91
N PHE A 803 23.08 22.41 -32.08
CA PHE A 803 21.82 22.47 -31.35
C PHE A 803 21.76 23.65 -30.37
N LEU A 804 22.80 23.79 -29.53
CA LEU A 804 22.83 24.83 -28.49
C LEU A 804 22.95 26.23 -29.08
N GLU A 805 23.67 26.40 -30.18
CA GLU A 805 23.79 27.69 -30.87
C GLU A 805 22.46 28.16 -31.48
N ARG A 806 21.56 27.23 -31.81
CA ARG A 806 20.27 27.52 -32.46
C ARG A 806 19.15 27.81 -31.46
N TYR A 807 19.09 27.02 -30.39
CA TYR A 807 17.98 27.05 -29.43
C TYR A 807 18.33 27.73 -28.10
N SER A 808 19.60 28.14 -27.91
CA SER A 808 20.00 28.97 -26.77
C SER A 808 20.75 30.21 -27.22
N TRP A 809 20.65 31.29 -26.45
CA TRP A 809 21.27 32.57 -26.81
C TRP A 809 22.74 32.61 -26.38
N GLU A 810 23.58 33.30 -27.15
CA GLU A 810 24.95 33.60 -26.74
C GLU A 810 24.94 34.41 -25.43
N GLY A 811 25.67 33.94 -24.42
CA GLY A 811 25.73 34.56 -23.09
C GLY A 811 24.66 34.10 -22.09
N GLU A 812 23.73 33.21 -22.48
CA GLU A 812 22.79 32.62 -21.52
C GLU A 812 23.47 31.74 -20.47
N PRO A 813 22.95 31.74 -19.22
CA PRO A 813 23.50 30.91 -18.15
C PRO A 813 23.32 29.42 -18.47
N VAL A 814 24.28 28.60 -18.02
CA VAL A 814 24.32 27.14 -18.24
C VAL A 814 23.00 26.45 -17.83
N GLN A 815 22.35 26.96 -16.79
CA GLN A 815 21.06 26.46 -16.32
C GLN A 815 19.97 26.56 -17.40
N SER A 816 19.89 27.67 -18.14
CA SER A 816 18.90 27.87 -19.20
C SER A 816 19.11 26.87 -20.34
N ARG A 817 20.38 26.69 -20.73
CA ARG A 817 20.80 25.74 -21.77
C ARG A 817 20.42 24.30 -21.41
N TYR A 818 20.63 23.90 -20.15
CA TYR A 818 20.26 22.58 -19.65
C TYR A 818 18.74 22.38 -19.57
N ILE A 819 17.98 23.38 -19.10
CA ILE A 819 16.52 23.30 -19.04
C ILE A 819 15.94 23.13 -20.45
N THR A 820 16.49 23.82 -21.45
CA THR A 820 16.05 23.73 -22.84
C THR A 820 16.25 22.33 -23.42
N THR A 821 17.41 21.70 -23.19
CA THR A 821 17.67 20.33 -23.68
C THR A 821 16.89 19.28 -22.89
N LEU A 822 16.66 19.51 -21.59
CA LEU A 822 15.84 18.64 -20.74
C LEU A 822 14.37 18.68 -21.16
N TYR A 823 13.85 19.86 -21.49
CA TYR A 823 12.52 20.02 -22.04
C TYR A 823 12.34 19.23 -23.34
N TRP A 824 13.30 19.30 -24.26
CA TRP A 824 13.31 18.47 -25.47
C TRP A 824 13.33 16.95 -25.15
N ALA A 825 14.18 16.53 -24.22
CA ALA A 825 14.28 15.12 -23.85
C ALA A 825 12.98 14.61 -23.21
N MET A 826 12.37 15.38 -22.31
CA MET A 826 11.12 15.01 -21.66
C MET A 826 9.96 14.95 -22.64
N THR A 827 9.82 15.93 -23.55
CA THR A 827 8.76 15.93 -24.58
C THR A 827 8.92 14.78 -25.58
N THR A 828 10.16 14.34 -25.84
CA THR A 828 10.47 13.17 -26.67
C THR A 828 10.15 11.85 -25.96
N VAL A 829 10.60 11.67 -24.70
CA VAL A 829 10.36 10.44 -23.92
C VAL A 829 8.89 10.23 -23.60
N THR A 830 8.16 11.30 -23.31
CA THR A 830 6.71 11.26 -23.03
C THR A 830 5.85 11.23 -24.29
N THR A 831 6.46 11.17 -25.47
CA THR A 831 5.79 11.13 -26.78
C THR A 831 4.83 12.31 -27.03
N VAL A 832 5.02 13.45 -26.35
CA VAL A 832 4.18 14.65 -26.50
C VAL A 832 4.56 15.44 -27.76
N GLY A 833 5.87 15.71 -27.93
CA GLY A 833 6.44 16.33 -29.14
C GLY A 833 5.72 17.58 -29.64
N TYR A 834 5.77 18.70 -28.89
CA TYR A 834 5.12 19.97 -29.28
C TYR A 834 5.62 20.55 -30.62
N GLY A 835 6.79 20.13 -31.10
CA GLY A 835 7.34 20.52 -32.41
C GLY A 835 8.02 21.89 -32.43
N ASP A 836 8.22 22.50 -31.26
CA ASP A 836 8.92 23.77 -31.07
C ASP A 836 10.45 23.62 -31.12
N ILE A 837 10.99 22.51 -30.62
CA ILE A 837 12.39 22.12 -30.75
C ILE A 837 12.47 20.89 -31.66
N THR A 838 13.07 21.04 -32.85
CA THR A 838 13.14 19.98 -33.85
C THR A 838 14.56 19.83 -34.43
N PRO A 839 15.00 18.60 -34.72
CA PRO A 839 16.33 18.37 -35.28
C PRO A 839 16.41 18.91 -36.71
N GLN A 840 17.39 19.76 -36.98
CA GLN A 840 17.64 20.33 -38.31
C GLN A 840 18.77 19.61 -39.03
N ASP A 841 19.84 19.31 -38.30
CA ASP A 841 21.02 18.64 -38.84
C ASP A 841 20.82 17.13 -38.89
N ASP A 842 21.44 16.46 -39.86
CA ASP A 842 21.26 15.01 -40.02
C ASP A 842 21.78 14.22 -38.81
N GLU A 843 22.80 14.73 -38.12
CA GLU A 843 23.31 14.18 -36.85
C GLU A 843 22.25 14.27 -35.73
N GLU A 844 21.58 15.43 -35.60
CA GLU A 844 20.48 15.64 -34.65
C GLU A 844 19.30 14.71 -34.98
N ARG A 845 18.98 14.54 -36.26
CA ARG A 845 17.87 13.68 -36.72
C ARG A 845 18.13 12.22 -36.39
N VAL A 846 19.33 11.71 -36.69
CA VAL A 846 19.71 10.32 -36.37
C VAL A 846 19.65 10.09 -34.87
N PHE A 847 20.20 11.00 -34.05
CA PHE A 847 20.11 10.89 -32.60
C PHE A 847 18.66 10.93 -32.09
N THR A 848 17.85 11.84 -32.61
CA THR A 848 16.43 11.97 -32.24
C THR A 848 15.64 10.72 -32.58
N MET A 849 15.93 10.05 -33.72
CA MET A 849 15.32 8.76 -34.06
C MET A 849 15.61 7.69 -33.01
N PHE A 850 16.87 7.58 -32.55
CA PHE A 850 17.22 6.66 -31.46
C PHE A 850 16.56 7.06 -30.13
N ALA A 851 16.54 8.34 -29.80
CA ALA A 851 15.90 8.85 -28.59
C ALA A 851 14.39 8.56 -28.56
N MET A 852 13.70 8.64 -29.70
CA MET A 852 12.28 8.28 -29.82
C MET A 852 12.05 6.77 -29.61
N ILE A 853 12.90 5.90 -30.16
CA ILE A 853 12.77 4.44 -29.96
C ILE A 853 12.95 4.08 -28.48
N ILE A 854 13.99 4.62 -27.85
CA ILE A 854 14.29 4.38 -26.43
C ILE A 854 13.18 4.98 -25.56
N GLY A 855 12.77 6.22 -25.84
CA GLY A 855 11.72 6.93 -25.13
C GLY A 855 10.37 6.22 -25.17
N GLY A 856 9.93 5.81 -26.37
CA GLY A 856 8.67 5.07 -26.55
C GLY A 856 8.68 3.70 -25.85
N ALA A 857 9.78 2.94 -25.97
CA ALA A 857 9.92 1.66 -25.27
C ALA A 857 9.88 1.84 -23.75
N PHE A 858 10.58 2.85 -23.23
CA PHE A 858 10.59 3.17 -21.81
C PHE A 858 9.22 3.66 -21.31
N TYR A 859 8.52 4.51 -22.06
CA TYR A 859 7.18 4.96 -21.72
C TYR A 859 6.19 3.79 -21.63
N GLY A 860 6.25 2.85 -22.58
CA GLY A 860 5.47 1.60 -22.51
C GLY A 860 5.80 0.75 -21.27
N TYR A 861 7.09 0.62 -20.92
CA TYR A 861 7.52 -0.03 -19.69
C TYR A 861 6.94 0.64 -18.43
N VAL A 862 6.94 1.98 -18.36
CA VAL A 862 6.38 2.74 -17.22
C VAL A 862 4.89 2.45 -17.06
N ILE A 863 4.10 2.55 -18.13
CA ILE A 863 2.65 2.29 -18.11
C ILE A 863 2.34 0.83 -17.72
N GLY A 864 3.12 -0.13 -18.23
CA GLY A 864 2.98 -1.54 -17.89
C GLY A 864 3.19 -1.81 -16.40
N ASN A 865 4.26 -1.27 -15.80
CA ASN A 865 4.54 -1.47 -14.37
C ASN A 865 3.52 -0.77 -13.47
N ILE A 866 3.09 0.45 -13.82
CA ILE A 866 2.03 1.15 -13.06
C ILE A 866 0.73 0.33 -13.05
N SER A 867 0.40 -0.32 -14.17
CA SER A 867 -0.81 -1.15 -14.28
C SER A 867 -0.77 -2.36 -13.34
N VAL A 868 0.39 -3.01 -13.19
CA VAL A 868 0.59 -4.14 -12.26
C VAL A 868 0.48 -3.68 -10.79
N ILE A 869 1.09 -2.53 -10.45
CA ILE A 869 0.99 -1.95 -9.10
C ILE A 869 -0.48 -1.63 -8.74
N LEU A 870 -1.26 -1.14 -9.71
CA LEU A 870 -2.69 -0.87 -9.52
C LEU A 870 -3.52 -2.15 -9.42
N ALA A 871 -3.21 -3.18 -10.21
CA ALA A 871 -3.95 -4.45 -10.22
C ALA A 871 -3.74 -5.27 -8.93
N SER A 872 -2.55 -5.22 -8.34
CA SER A 872 -2.21 -5.95 -7.11
C SER A 872 -2.80 -5.34 -5.82
N ARG A 873 -3.61 -4.29 -5.91
CA ARG A 873 -4.03 -3.49 -4.75
C ARG A 873 -4.93 -4.23 -3.77
N ASP A 874 -5.64 -5.29 -4.18
CA ASP A 874 -6.64 -5.93 -3.31
C ASP A 874 -7.08 -7.36 -3.75
N VAL A 875 -6.13 -8.30 -3.82
CA VAL A 875 -6.39 -9.69 -4.26
C VAL A 875 -7.51 -10.37 -3.44
N ASN A 876 -7.52 -10.19 -2.12
CA ASN A 876 -8.57 -10.75 -1.24
C ASN A 876 -9.95 -10.14 -1.54
N ARG A 877 -10.02 -8.82 -1.73
CA ARG A 877 -11.28 -8.13 -2.04
C ARG A 877 -11.82 -8.52 -3.40
N GLN A 878 -10.94 -8.76 -4.38
CA GLN A 878 -11.33 -9.25 -5.70
C GLN A 878 -11.89 -10.68 -5.62
N ALA A 879 -11.24 -11.56 -4.87
CA ALA A 879 -11.74 -12.92 -4.64
C ALA A 879 -13.08 -12.95 -3.86
N HIS A 880 -13.27 -12.08 -2.85
CA HIS A 880 -14.55 -11.92 -2.16
C HIS A 880 -15.68 -11.48 -3.09
N LYS A 881 -15.43 -10.45 -3.91
CA LYS A 881 -16.41 -9.96 -4.90
C LYS A 881 -16.81 -11.05 -5.88
N GLU A 882 -15.84 -11.81 -6.36
CA GLU A 882 -16.12 -12.89 -7.31
C GLU A 882 -16.96 -14.01 -6.68
N ARG A 883 -16.66 -14.40 -5.44
CA ARG A 883 -17.46 -15.38 -4.69
C ARG A 883 -18.90 -14.90 -4.49
N LEU A 884 -19.11 -13.63 -4.13
CA LEU A 884 -20.45 -13.05 -3.99
C LEU A 884 -21.20 -13.00 -5.32
N ARG A 885 -20.53 -12.68 -6.43
CA ARG A 885 -21.16 -12.73 -7.77
C ARG A 885 -21.64 -14.13 -8.14
N LEU A 886 -20.84 -15.16 -7.87
CA LEU A 886 -21.23 -16.55 -8.12
C LEU A 886 -22.48 -16.95 -7.29
N ILE A 887 -22.53 -16.55 -6.03
CA ILE A 887 -23.69 -16.82 -5.15
C ILE A 887 -24.93 -16.07 -5.65
N HIS A 888 -24.78 -14.80 -6.05
CA HIS A 888 -25.88 -14.02 -6.62
C HIS A 888 -26.42 -14.69 -7.90
N ALA A 889 -25.54 -15.06 -8.82
CA ALA A 889 -25.90 -15.75 -10.06
C ALA A 889 -26.64 -17.07 -9.78
N TRP A 890 -26.18 -17.84 -8.78
CA TRP A 890 -26.83 -19.07 -8.34
C TRP A 890 -28.25 -18.83 -7.80
N LEU A 891 -28.45 -17.77 -6.99
CA LEU A 891 -29.76 -17.39 -6.45
C LEU A 891 -30.75 -16.95 -7.53
N VAL A 892 -30.28 -16.21 -8.54
CA VAL A 892 -31.09 -15.76 -9.68
C VAL A 892 -31.47 -16.95 -10.56
N HIS A 893 -30.51 -17.83 -10.88
CA HIS A 893 -30.72 -19.00 -11.73
C HIS A 893 -31.83 -19.93 -11.19
N HIS A 894 -31.82 -20.20 -9.88
CA HIS A 894 -32.79 -21.09 -9.24
C HIS A 894 -34.14 -20.44 -8.92
N ARG A 895 -34.32 -19.15 -9.21
CA ARG A 895 -35.58 -18.39 -9.04
C ARG A 895 -36.21 -18.50 -7.63
N PHE A 896 -35.39 -18.42 -6.58
CA PHE A 896 -35.91 -18.39 -5.21
C PHE A 896 -36.87 -17.20 -4.97
N PRO A 897 -37.84 -17.31 -4.04
CA PRO A 897 -38.64 -16.18 -3.60
C PRO A 897 -37.77 -15.06 -3.04
N ASN A 898 -38.07 -13.80 -3.37
CA ASN A 898 -37.31 -12.61 -2.91
C ASN A 898 -37.00 -12.59 -1.40
N PRO A 899 -37.94 -12.90 -0.48
CA PRO A 899 -37.61 -12.92 0.95
C PRO A 899 -36.55 -13.98 1.32
N LEU A 900 -36.52 -15.12 0.62
CA LEU A 900 -35.48 -16.13 0.81
C LEU A 900 -34.16 -15.71 0.15
N LYS A 901 -34.19 -15.10 -1.04
CA LYS A 901 -33.01 -14.54 -1.70
C LYS A 901 -32.31 -13.51 -0.82
N HIS A 902 -33.05 -12.54 -0.27
CA HIS A 902 -32.48 -11.53 0.62
C HIS A 902 -31.88 -12.14 1.88
N ARG A 903 -32.55 -13.13 2.49
CA ARG A 903 -32.01 -13.83 3.67
C ARG A 903 -30.71 -14.57 3.35
N VAL A 904 -30.68 -15.34 2.27
CA VAL A 904 -29.49 -16.09 1.85
C VAL A 904 -28.36 -15.14 1.42
N TRP A 905 -28.68 -14.07 0.70
CA TRP A 905 -27.72 -13.03 0.30
C TRP A 905 -27.11 -12.33 1.51
N ALA A 906 -27.93 -11.88 2.48
CA ALA A 906 -27.44 -11.23 3.68
C ALA A 906 -26.55 -12.16 4.53
N TYR A 907 -26.92 -13.45 4.60
CA TYR A 907 -26.10 -14.47 5.25
C TYR A 907 -24.73 -14.63 4.57
N TYR A 908 -24.70 -14.85 3.25
CA TYR A 908 -23.45 -15.06 2.51
C TYR A 908 -22.60 -13.80 2.43
N LYS A 909 -23.20 -12.62 2.31
CA LYS A 909 -22.50 -11.33 2.37
C LYS A 909 -21.72 -11.22 3.68
N THR A 910 -22.36 -11.48 4.81
CA THR A 910 -21.73 -11.48 6.14
C THR A 910 -20.66 -12.57 6.27
N LEU A 911 -20.94 -13.77 5.75
CA LEU A 911 -20.02 -14.91 5.81
C LEU A 911 -18.74 -14.67 5.00
N VAL A 912 -18.88 -14.14 3.79
CA VAL A 912 -17.76 -13.88 2.88
C VAL A 912 -16.94 -12.67 3.34
N THR A 913 -17.56 -11.62 3.86
CA THR A 913 -16.82 -10.46 4.40
C THR A 913 -16.03 -10.78 5.67
N ASN A 914 -16.48 -11.75 6.46
CA ASN A 914 -15.86 -12.12 7.74
C ASN A 914 -14.87 -13.29 7.63
N LYS A 915 -14.78 -13.95 6.47
CA LYS A 915 -13.79 -15.03 6.21
C LYS A 915 -12.71 -14.55 5.25
N ALA A 916 -11.49 -15.08 5.38
CA ALA A 916 -10.47 -14.91 4.35
C ALA A 916 -10.96 -15.45 2.99
N ALA A 917 -10.48 -14.88 1.89
CA ALA A 917 -10.96 -15.28 0.56
C ALA A 917 -10.45 -16.67 0.13
N LEU A 918 -9.34 -17.12 0.73
CA LEU A 918 -8.79 -18.47 0.63
C LEU A 918 -9.39 -19.36 1.72
N GLU A 919 -9.50 -20.66 1.41
CA GLU A 919 -9.92 -21.66 2.39
C GLU A 919 -8.77 -21.92 3.36
N ASP A 920 -8.95 -21.62 4.65
CA ASP A 920 -7.89 -21.75 5.66
C ASP A 920 -7.31 -23.18 5.71
N SER A 921 -8.12 -24.18 5.34
CA SER A 921 -7.74 -25.60 5.27
C SER A 921 -6.66 -25.89 4.23
N THR A 922 -6.64 -25.20 3.07
CA THR A 922 -5.66 -25.48 2.02
C THR A 922 -4.27 -24.97 2.41
N ILE A 923 -4.20 -23.73 2.90
CA ILE A 923 -2.95 -23.13 3.38
C ILE A 923 -2.42 -23.95 4.56
N PHE A 924 -3.29 -24.33 5.49
CA PHE A 924 -2.91 -25.12 6.66
C PHE A 924 -2.33 -26.49 6.28
N ASN A 925 -2.86 -27.13 5.23
CA ASN A 925 -2.38 -28.42 4.75
C ASN A 925 -1.07 -28.33 3.95
N ASP A 926 -0.71 -27.17 3.41
CA ASP A 926 0.57 -26.96 2.72
C ASP A 926 1.73 -26.71 3.69
N LEU A 927 1.44 -26.32 4.94
CA LEU A 927 2.44 -26.08 5.97
C LEU A 927 3.19 -27.38 6.35
N SER A 928 4.47 -27.23 6.72
CA SER A 928 5.24 -28.32 7.32
C SER A 928 4.61 -28.77 8.65
N PRO A 929 4.80 -30.02 9.10
CA PRO A 929 4.20 -30.53 10.33
C PRO A 929 4.50 -29.71 11.59
N GLU A 930 5.70 -29.11 11.66
CA GLU A 930 6.11 -28.23 12.76
C GLU A 930 5.33 -26.91 12.73
N LEU A 931 5.26 -26.25 11.57
CA LEU A 931 4.50 -25.01 11.40
C LEU A 931 2.99 -25.21 11.63
N ARG A 932 2.44 -26.37 11.29
CA ARG A 932 1.03 -26.70 11.59
C ARG A 932 0.76 -26.69 13.09
N GLN A 933 1.67 -27.19 13.91
CA GLN A 933 1.48 -27.18 15.36
C GLN A 933 1.49 -25.77 15.93
N ASP A 934 2.41 -24.93 15.45
CA ASP A 934 2.52 -23.54 15.91
C ASP A 934 1.32 -22.71 15.47
N VAL A 935 0.92 -22.81 14.20
CA VAL A 935 -0.23 -22.09 13.65
C VAL A 935 -1.55 -22.56 14.28
N ALA A 936 -1.70 -23.87 14.51
CA ALA A 936 -2.89 -24.41 15.16
C ALA A 936 -3.15 -23.81 16.55
N ARG A 937 -2.10 -23.52 17.34
CA ARG A 937 -2.26 -22.89 18.66
C ARG A 937 -2.87 -21.49 18.59
N TYR A 938 -2.66 -20.78 17.49
CA TYR A 938 -3.25 -19.46 17.26
C TYR A 938 -4.64 -19.53 16.62
N MET A 939 -4.92 -20.58 15.85
CA MET A 939 -6.21 -20.75 15.17
C MET A 939 -7.29 -21.37 16.07
N VAL A 940 -6.94 -22.27 17.00
CA VAL A 940 -7.91 -22.89 17.91
C VAL A 940 -8.20 -21.95 19.09
N PRO A 941 -9.47 -21.57 19.33
CA PRO A 941 -9.81 -20.69 20.45
C PRO A 941 -9.46 -21.30 21.81
N PRO A 942 -9.04 -20.49 22.79
CA PRO A 942 -8.66 -20.97 24.11
C PRO A 942 -9.82 -21.67 24.84
N ASP A 943 -11.07 -21.27 24.57
CA ASP A 943 -12.26 -21.91 25.13
C ASP A 943 -12.37 -23.39 24.71
N LEU A 944 -11.99 -23.72 23.47
CA LEU A 944 -11.99 -25.09 22.98
C LEU A 944 -10.78 -25.89 23.49
N LEU A 945 -9.60 -25.25 23.60
CA LEU A 945 -8.39 -25.89 24.15
C LEU A 945 -8.56 -26.27 25.63
N ASN A 946 -9.28 -25.45 26.39
CA ASN A 946 -9.51 -25.65 27.83
C ASN A 946 -10.78 -26.45 28.14
N HIS A 947 -11.55 -26.82 27.10
CA HIS A 947 -12.81 -27.52 27.27
C HIS A 947 -12.62 -28.91 27.90
N LEU A 948 -13.50 -29.30 28.81
CA LEU A 948 -13.44 -30.55 29.59
C LEU A 948 -13.26 -31.79 28.70
N LEU A 949 -13.97 -31.84 27.58
CA LEU A 949 -13.89 -32.95 26.62
C LEU A 949 -12.47 -33.19 26.09
N PHE A 950 -11.69 -32.12 25.87
CA PHE A 950 -10.35 -32.18 25.27
C PHE A 950 -9.21 -32.16 26.30
N GLN A 951 -9.52 -32.24 27.60
CA GLN A 951 -8.50 -32.33 28.64
C GLN A 951 -7.66 -33.60 28.50
N ASN A 952 -6.36 -33.46 28.78
CA ASN A 952 -5.36 -34.53 28.69
C ASN A 952 -5.14 -35.10 27.27
N ILE A 953 -5.54 -34.36 26.23
CA ILE A 953 -5.28 -34.73 24.83
C ILE A 953 -4.00 -34.00 24.35
N PRO A 954 -3.04 -34.72 23.73
CA PRO A 954 -1.83 -34.09 23.22
C PRO A 954 -2.14 -33.00 22.18
N SER A 955 -1.43 -31.88 22.24
CA SER A 955 -1.63 -30.76 21.30
C SER A 955 -1.43 -31.16 19.83
N SER A 956 -0.60 -32.17 19.56
CA SER A 956 -0.38 -32.74 18.22
C SER A 956 -1.65 -33.39 17.62
N VAL A 957 -2.58 -33.82 18.48
CA VAL A 957 -3.87 -34.40 18.08
C VAL A 957 -4.91 -33.30 17.90
N ILE A 958 -4.88 -32.25 18.74
CA ILE A 958 -5.77 -31.08 18.66
C ILE A 958 -5.65 -30.36 17.31
N VAL A 959 -4.46 -30.37 16.69
CA VAL A 959 -4.25 -29.82 15.35
C VAL A 959 -5.23 -30.38 14.30
N ARG A 960 -5.72 -31.61 14.48
CA ARG A 960 -6.70 -32.25 13.58
C ARG A 960 -8.09 -31.62 13.65
N LEU A 961 -8.38 -30.82 14.69
CA LEU A 961 -9.65 -30.09 14.81
C LEU A 961 -9.66 -28.81 13.96
N VAL A 962 -8.50 -28.17 13.74
CA VAL A 962 -8.39 -26.90 13.00
C VAL A 962 -9.16 -26.90 11.67
N PRO A 963 -9.01 -27.90 10.77
CA PRO A 963 -9.71 -27.87 9.48
C PRO A 963 -11.22 -28.14 9.56
N ILE A 964 -11.73 -28.65 10.67
CA ILE A 964 -13.14 -29.06 10.82
C ILE A 964 -13.96 -28.11 11.72
N ILE A 965 -13.30 -27.26 12.51
CA ILE A 965 -13.97 -26.28 13.36
C ILE A 965 -14.63 -25.21 12.49
N GLN A 966 -15.92 -24.95 12.72
CA GLN A 966 -16.68 -23.93 12.02
C GLN A 966 -17.20 -22.90 13.01
N GLN A 967 -16.93 -21.61 12.78
CA GLN A 967 -17.58 -20.56 13.56
C GLN A 967 -18.96 -20.24 12.99
N ILE A 968 -19.98 -20.31 13.84
CA ILE A 968 -21.37 -19.99 13.50
C ILE A 968 -21.92 -18.89 14.40
N THR A 969 -22.95 -18.19 13.93
CA THR A 969 -23.61 -17.12 14.69
C THR A 969 -25.12 -17.30 14.61
N ALA A 970 -25.80 -17.19 15.75
CA ALA A 970 -27.26 -17.23 15.85
C ALA A 970 -27.79 -15.87 16.31
N GLN A 971 -28.92 -15.45 15.74
CA GLN A 971 -29.62 -14.22 16.10
C GLN A 971 -30.57 -14.42 17.30
N PRO A 972 -30.98 -13.36 18.01
CA PRO A 972 -31.95 -13.47 19.09
C PRO A 972 -33.26 -14.14 18.63
N ASN A 973 -33.78 -15.05 19.45
CA ASN A 973 -34.95 -15.92 19.21
C ASN A 973 -34.76 -17.00 18.14
N GLU A 974 -33.55 -17.18 17.59
CA GLU A 974 -33.26 -18.28 16.68
C GLU A 974 -33.08 -19.60 17.46
N ARG A 975 -33.69 -20.68 16.96
CA ARG A 975 -33.48 -22.03 17.50
C ARG A 975 -32.22 -22.61 16.86
N ILE A 976 -31.27 -23.02 17.71
CA ILE A 976 -29.99 -23.60 17.30
C ILE A 976 -30.14 -25.10 17.11
N THR A 977 -30.83 -25.77 18.04
CA THR A 977 -31.21 -27.19 17.94
C THR A 977 -32.64 -27.37 18.42
N SER A 978 -33.33 -28.38 17.90
CA SER A 978 -34.67 -28.77 18.35
C SER A 978 -34.66 -30.16 18.99
N ARG A 979 -35.47 -30.36 20.04
CA ARG A 979 -35.63 -31.67 20.66
C ARG A 979 -36.19 -32.68 19.65
N GLY A 980 -35.58 -33.86 19.56
CA GLY A 980 -35.94 -34.92 18.60
C GLY A 980 -35.41 -34.68 17.18
N GLU A 981 -34.62 -33.62 16.96
CA GLU A 981 -33.89 -33.41 15.71
C GLU A 981 -32.65 -34.31 15.68
N ILE A 982 -32.33 -34.86 14.51
CA ILE A 982 -31.12 -35.67 14.30
C ILE A 982 -29.90 -34.80 14.59
N GLY A 983 -29.01 -35.32 15.43
CA GLY A 983 -27.82 -34.62 15.86
C GLY A 983 -26.85 -34.34 14.72
N SER A 984 -26.47 -33.07 14.55
CA SER A 984 -25.51 -32.62 13.53
C SER A 984 -24.07 -32.48 14.05
N GLY A 985 -23.89 -32.31 15.36
CA GLY A 985 -22.58 -32.17 15.99
C GLY A 985 -22.62 -31.45 17.34
N MET A 986 -21.44 -31.07 17.82
CA MET A 986 -21.22 -30.35 19.08
C MET A 986 -21.07 -28.84 18.84
N PHE A 987 -21.55 -28.04 19.80
CA PHE A 987 -21.42 -26.60 19.82
C PHE A 987 -20.72 -26.12 21.10
N VAL A 988 -19.82 -25.15 20.97
CA VAL A 988 -19.17 -24.46 22.09
C VAL A 988 -19.49 -22.98 22.01
N VAL A 989 -20.06 -22.42 23.07
CA VAL A 989 -20.43 -21.00 23.12
C VAL A 989 -19.17 -20.16 23.37
N LEU A 990 -18.90 -19.20 22.48
CA LEU A 990 -17.79 -18.25 22.62
C LEU A 990 -18.25 -16.93 23.24
N ASP A 991 -19.42 -16.44 22.81
CA ASP A 991 -19.97 -15.16 23.25
C ASP A 991 -21.50 -15.16 23.10
N GLY A 992 -22.19 -14.43 23.98
CA GLY A 992 -23.65 -14.36 24.05
C GLY A 992 -24.29 -15.34 25.04
N ILE A 993 -25.62 -15.39 25.00
CA ILE A 993 -26.45 -16.18 25.93
C ILE A 993 -27.47 -17.01 25.14
N ALA A 994 -27.48 -18.32 25.39
CA ALA A 994 -28.48 -19.25 24.90
C ALA A 994 -29.24 -19.90 26.06
N LEU A 995 -30.47 -20.35 25.80
CA LEU A 995 -31.31 -21.08 26.74
C LEU A 995 -31.51 -22.50 26.23
N MET A 996 -31.18 -23.47 27.07
CA MET A 996 -31.46 -24.89 26.84
C MET A 996 -32.71 -25.29 27.63
N ASP A 997 -33.73 -25.78 26.91
CA ASP A 997 -34.96 -26.30 27.47
C ASP A 997 -35.03 -27.82 27.30
N GLN A 998 -35.13 -28.52 28.43
CA GLN A 998 -35.24 -29.98 28.55
C GLN A 998 -36.67 -30.44 28.90
N SER A 999 -37.63 -29.51 28.99
CA SER A 999 -39.02 -29.83 29.38
C SER A 999 -39.74 -30.65 28.31
N ASP A 1000 -40.61 -31.56 28.77
CA ASP A 1000 -41.43 -32.41 27.91
C ASP A 1000 -42.79 -31.73 27.66
N PRO A 1001 -43.11 -31.36 26.40
CA PRO A 1001 -44.38 -30.69 26.09
C PRO A 1001 -45.61 -31.60 26.26
N GLU A 1002 -45.46 -32.93 26.29
CA GLU A 1002 -46.58 -33.87 26.40
C GLU A 1002 -46.92 -34.26 27.86
N VAL A 1003 -46.05 -33.96 28.83
CA VAL A 1003 -46.25 -34.29 30.25
C VAL A 1003 -46.31 -33.01 31.10
N PRO A 1004 -47.52 -32.52 31.47
CA PRO A 1004 -47.65 -31.35 32.33
C PRO A 1004 -47.34 -31.75 33.78
N ASN A 1005 -46.05 -31.75 34.16
CA ASN A 1005 -45.63 -32.09 35.51
C ASN A 1005 -45.10 -30.87 36.27
N ARG A 1006 -45.54 -30.75 37.54
CA ARG A 1006 -45.16 -29.71 38.54
C ARG A 1006 -43.67 -29.66 38.90
N HIS A 1007 -42.80 -30.38 38.18
CA HIS A 1007 -41.36 -30.54 38.43
C HIS A 1007 -40.50 -30.34 37.17
N SER A 1008 -40.96 -29.57 36.18
CA SER A 1008 -40.13 -29.19 35.03
C SER A 1008 -38.87 -28.46 35.52
N LYS A 1009 -37.68 -29.02 35.23
CA LYS A 1009 -36.39 -28.35 35.44
C LYS A 1009 -36.45 -26.99 34.75
N ALA A 1010 -36.02 -25.93 35.45
CA ALA A 1010 -35.94 -24.61 34.83
C ALA A 1010 -34.98 -24.64 33.63
N PRO A 1011 -35.23 -23.82 32.58
CA PRO A 1011 -34.32 -23.73 31.45
C PRO A 1011 -32.91 -23.39 31.91
N GLU A 1012 -31.93 -24.11 31.38
CA GLU A 1012 -30.52 -23.89 31.69
C GLU A 1012 -29.97 -22.76 30.81
N VAL A 1013 -29.17 -21.87 31.42
CA VAL A 1013 -28.61 -20.71 30.73
C VAL A 1013 -27.18 -21.04 30.33
N LEU A 1014 -26.93 -21.10 29.02
CA LEU A 1014 -25.60 -21.33 28.44
C LEU A 1014 -24.91 -19.98 28.17
N ARG A 1015 -23.64 -19.88 28.56
CA ARG A 1015 -22.76 -18.72 28.46
C ARG A 1015 -21.44 -19.10 27.77
N ALA A 1016 -20.60 -18.10 27.51
CA ALA A 1016 -19.25 -18.32 27.00
C ALA A 1016 -18.48 -19.37 27.83
N GLY A 1017 -17.93 -20.36 27.14
CA GLY A 1017 -17.26 -21.53 27.72
C GLY A 1017 -18.16 -22.76 27.87
N ASP A 1018 -19.48 -22.59 27.91
CA ASP A 1018 -20.43 -23.70 27.96
C ASP A 1018 -20.59 -24.36 26.59
N SER A 1019 -21.07 -25.59 26.59
CA SER A 1019 -21.06 -26.49 25.46
C SER A 1019 -22.29 -27.40 25.47
N PHE A 1020 -22.67 -27.90 24.29
CA PHE A 1020 -23.76 -28.85 24.13
C PHE A 1020 -23.59 -29.70 22.86
N GLY A 1021 -24.11 -30.93 22.86
CA GLY A 1021 -24.08 -31.86 21.72
C GLY A 1021 -22.87 -32.77 21.70
N GLU A 1022 -22.15 -32.89 22.83
CA GLU A 1022 -21.05 -33.81 23.02
C GLU A 1022 -21.50 -35.28 22.88
N GLU A 1023 -22.72 -35.59 23.31
CA GLU A 1023 -23.33 -36.92 23.17
C GLU A 1023 -23.53 -37.31 21.71
N ILE A 1024 -23.80 -36.32 20.85
CA ILE A 1024 -23.92 -36.49 19.39
C ILE A 1024 -22.53 -36.68 18.79
N LEU A 1025 -21.58 -35.82 19.16
CA LEU A 1025 -20.20 -35.88 18.65
C LEU A 1025 -19.52 -37.22 18.96
N LEU A 1026 -19.76 -37.78 20.14
CA LEU A 1026 -19.21 -39.07 20.58
C LEU A 1026 -20.01 -40.29 20.10
N GLY A 1027 -21.17 -40.07 19.46
CA GLY A 1027 -22.07 -41.12 18.97
C GLY A 1027 -22.81 -41.89 20.06
N SER A 1028 -22.97 -41.29 21.24
CA SER A 1028 -23.74 -41.87 22.36
C SER A 1028 -25.24 -41.77 22.13
N GLU A 1029 -25.69 -40.67 21.53
CA GLU A 1029 -27.08 -40.41 21.16
C GLU A 1029 -27.17 -40.04 19.67
N LYS A 1030 -28.35 -40.23 19.07
CA LYS A 1030 -28.61 -39.88 17.66
C LYS A 1030 -29.39 -38.59 17.47
N GLU A 1031 -30.11 -38.15 18.51
CA GLU A 1031 -31.02 -37.01 18.45
C GLU A 1031 -30.79 -36.10 19.65
N TYR A 1032 -30.98 -34.80 19.47
CA TYR A 1032 -30.88 -33.84 20.58
C TYR A 1032 -32.03 -34.06 21.58
N GLY A 1033 -31.70 -34.27 22.86
CA GLY A 1033 -32.69 -34.43 23.93
C GLY A 1033 -33.33 -33.11 24.41
N TYR A 1034 -32.93 -31.99 23.83
CA TYR A 1034 -33.25 -30.64 24.30
C TYR A 1034 -33.40 -29.67 23.13
N THR A 1035 -34.00 -28.52 23.40
CA THR A 1035 -34.06 -27.40 22.45
C THR A 1035 -33.17 -26.27 22.95
N VAL A 1036 -32.20 -25.83 22.13
CA VAL A 1036 -31.38 -24.65 22.44
C VAL A 1036 -31.85 -23.47 21.59
N SER A 1037 -32.08 -22.34 22.23
CA SER A 1037 -32.50 -21.10 21.56
C SER A 1037 -31.67 -19.91 22.02
N ALA A 1038 -31.31 -19.05 21.07
CA ALA A 1038 -30.49 -17.87 21.33
C ALA A 1038 -31.32 -16.75 21.97
N THR A 1039 -30.88 -16.21 23.10
CA THR A 1039 -31.54 -15.08 23.78
C THR A 1039 -30.91 -13.75 23.36
N SER A 1040 -29.61 -13.75 23.11
CA SER A 1040 -28.87 -12.65 22.48
C SER A 1040 -28.33 -13.08 21.12
N ARG A 1041 -27.57 -12.21 20.44
CA ARG A 1041 -26.67 -12.70 19.39
C ARG A 1041 -25.66 -13.63 20.06
N VAL A 1042 -25.55 -14.87 19.57
CA VAL A 1042 -24.63 -15.89 20.13
C VAL A 1042 -23.64 -16.30 19.06
N THR A 1043 -22.36 -16.30 19.41
CA THR A 1043 -21.27 -16.81 18.57
C THR A 1043 -20.81 -18.14 19.14
N MET A 1044 -20.73 -19.16 18.29
CA MET A 1044 -20.39 -20.52 18.71
C MET A 1044 -19.38 -21.14 17.76
N LEU A 1045 -18.57 -22.06 18.26
CA LEU A 1045 -17.87 -23.04 17.44
C LEU A 1045 -18.78 -24.25 17.24
N PHE A 1046 -18.84 -24.74 16.02
CA PHE A 1046 -19.54 -25.95 15.63
C PHE A 1046 -18.51 -26.98 15.13
N ILE A 1047 -18.61 -28.20 15.64
CA ILE A 1047 -17.80 -29.34 15.23
C ILE A 1047 -18.77 -30.40 14.67
N PRO A 1048 -18.78 -30.61 13.33
CA PRO A 1048 -19.64 -31.60 12.71
C PRO A 1048 -19.27 -33.03 13.15
N ALA A 1049 -20.26 -33.85 13.49
CA ALA A 1049 -20.02 -35.22 13.97
C ALA A 1049 -19.35 -36.12 12.92
N ASP A 1050 -19.76 -36.02 11.65
CA ASP A 1050 -19.20 -36.83 10.57
C ASP A 1050 -17.72 -36.50 10.31
N ASP A 1051 -17.38 -35.21 10.23
CA ASP A 1051 -16.02 -34.74 10.01
C ASP A 1051 -15.10 -35.06 11.18
N PHE A 1052 -15.62 -34.94 12.41
CA PHE A 1052 -14.92 -35.34 13.61
C PHE A 1052 -14.62 -36.85 13.60
N MET A 1053 -15.61 -37.69 13.31
CA MET A 1053 -15.40 -39.13 13.23
C MET A 1053 -14.44 -39.51 12.12
N ALA A 1054 -14.45 -38.82 10.97
CA ALA A 1054 -13.48 -39.05 9.90
C ALA A 1054 -12.02 -38.79 10.35
N GLN A 1055 -11.78 -37.78 11.19
CA GLN A 1055 -10.44 -37.44 11.70
C GLN A 1055 -9.98 -38.33 12.86
N PHE A 1056 -10.90 -38.78 13.72
CA PHE A 1056 -10.59 -39.45 14.98
C PHE A 1056 -10.90 -40.96 15.02
N ALA A 1057 -11.59 -41.53 14.02
CA ALA A 1057 -11.93 -42.96 14.00
C ALA A 1057 -10.70 -43.89 14.09
N ALA A 1058 -9.55 -43.45 13.56
CA ALA A 1058 -8.29 -44.19 13.62
C ALA A 1058 -7.57 -44.11 14.99
N LEU A 1059 -8.10 -43.33 15.96
CA LEU A 1059 -7.50 -43.07 17.27
C LEU A 1059 -8.45 -43.50 18.41
N PRO A 1060 -8.70 -44.83 18.58
CA PRO A 1060 -9.66 -45.33 19.55
C PRO A 1060 -9.30 -45.01 21.01
N GLU A 1061 -8.01 -44.92 21.33
CA GLU A 1061 -7.53 -44.53 22.67
C GLU A 1061 -7.93 -43.10 23.02
N ILE A 1062 -7.78 -42.16 22.07
CA ILE A 1062 -8.17 -40.76 22.28
C ILE A 1062 -9.69 -40.62 22.44
N LEU A 1063 -10.47 -41.32 21.60
CA LEU A 1063 -11.92 -41.35 21.74
C LEU A 1063 -12.37 -41.94 23.08
N SER A 1064 -11.63 -42.90 23.63
CA SER A 1064 -11.92 -43.45 24.96
C SER A 1064 -11.68 -42.44 26.08
N ILE A 1065 -10.63 -41.61 25.96
CA ILE A 1065 -10.34 -40.51 26.89
C ILE A 1065 -11.46 -39.47 26.82
N MET A 1066 -11.87 -39.06 25.62
CA MET A 1066 -12.96 -38.09 25.44
C MET A 1066 -14.28 -38.60 26.01
N ARG A 1067 -14.63 -39.89 25.79
CA ARG A 1067 -15.82 -40.50 26.40
C ARG A 1067 -15.73 -40.56 27.92
N HIS A 1068 -14.54 -40.81 28.47
CA HIS A 1068 -14.33 -40.77 29.91
C HIS A 1068 -14.51 -39.35 30.45
N ASN A 1069 -13.92 -38.35 29.81
CA ASN A 1069 -14.07 -36.93 30.17
C ASN A 1069 -15.53 -36.47 30.11
N PHE A 1070 -16.32 -36.96 29.15
CA PHE A 1070 -17.75 -36.67 29.07
C PHE A 1070 -18.58 -37.34 30.19
N SER A 1071 -18.09 -38.45 30.76
CA SER A 1071 -18.78 -39.16 31.85
C SER A 1071 -18.49 -38.61 33.24
N ILE A 1072 -17.50 -37.71 33.36
CA ILE A 1072 -17.09 -37.01 34.59
C ILE A 1072 -17.85 -35.69 34.65
#